data_AF-A0A661YV48-F1
#
_entry.id   AF-A0A661YV48-F1
#
_cell.length_a   1.000
_cell.length_b   1.000
_cell.length_c   1.000
_cell.angle_alpha   90.00
_cell.angle_beta   90.00
_cell.angle_gamma   90.00
#
_symmetry.space_group_name_H-M   'P 1'
#
loop_
_entity.id
_entity.type
_entity.pdbx_description
1 polymer ?
#
loop_
_entity_poly.entity_id
_entity_poly.type
_entity_poly.pdbx_seq_one_letter_code
_entity_poly.pdbx_strand_id
1 'polypeptide(L)'
;MKVPLTILIIFFGMHSLLAQEFIKPVPKNTAPPLNAYDSVMLSGLPELKAIPVLKSSELPSYLNNAELPYYRPIYQQVSSECGQVSGIAYNFTYEINRLRDLPANLEENQYPPHFPFNFMNGGHGWHGVSYFHSFEILRTLGCPSVESYGGMAAGGDSRWMTGYDDYYDAMKNRIRTVYQIKVGSPEGLMTLKHWLHNHLDGSAIGGVASFYSNSPWNPKLLADTTPDGGKHVIVNWNGDPTHSMTIVGYNDSIRWDYNSDGQYTNNIDINGDGDVNMKDWEIGGLLFADGWGSGINFADSGLCYMMYKTLAEKTWEGGIWNHAVHVLDVKDLETPLLTAKIQLEHTRRGMLRIQCGVSSTPGDTLPEYIIGFPVFNFQGGSQYMQGGISPEENKTIEFGLDITPLLGYINTDSDNQFFLIVEERDPDSLAEGSINYFSVTDYSNEYPAAFYSSDPVVQITNNGFTYASVLIPTDLDIMKIKTSGLPPAVVGEPYVFQMQSEGGTPPRQWHLVKQTTEEVFTQEISAQGTYMEPDNWSYGNIPYPLPFSFPVYENLYDTIYIHPGGFIMFEDTQYPWPYLYDEQLLIRNTACLAPFLCRWLTYDTASGQGIWVHETEDQLSIRWKGEIDDYNYWPVVEFSLSLNAEGEIIFIYGSEIETRRVNWSCGISEGNNLNYHFPYIEDQALIIPDYAVKLRTIPLPLYLSLNEDGLLSGIPENYYQQVDLNFCVE
;
A
#
# COMPACT_ATOMS: atom_id res chain seq x y z
N MET A 1 4.47 78.44 -20.46
CA MET A 1 3.30 79.07 -19.83
C MET A 1 2.74 78.08 -18.82
N LYS A 2 2.50 78.50 -17.56
CA LYS A 2 1.92 77.76 -16.38
C LYS A 2 1.83 76.21 -16.46
N VAL A 3 2.66 75.46 -15.70
CA VAL A 3 2.34 74.86 -14.35
C VAL A 3 1.86 73.38 -14.46
N PRO A 4 2.22 72.43 -13.56
CA PRO A 4 3.24 72.41 -12.49
C PRO A 4 4.25 71.23 -12.57
N LEU A 5 5.15 71.22 -11.57
CA LEU A 5 5.97 70.12 -11.07
C LEU A 5 5.15 68.89 -10.63
N THR A 6 5.62 67.67 -10.92
CA THR A 6 5.20 66.41 -10.26
C THR A 6 6.42 65.78 -9.59
N ILE A 7 6.21 65.13 -8.44
CA ILE A 7 7.25 64.67 -7.52
C ILE A 7 7.86 63.34 -7.98
N LEU A 8 9.20 63.26 -7.94
CA LEU A 8 9.96 62.02 -8.02
C LEU A 8 10.03 61.38 -6.63
N ILE A 9 9.33 60.27 -6.40
CA ILE A 9 9.50 59.40 -5.22
C ILE A 9 10.07 58.06 -5.68
N ILE A 10 11.08 57.60 -4.95
CA ILE A 10 11.82 56.37 -5.22
C ILE A 10 10.99 55.20 -4.68
N PHE A 11 10.57 54.28 -5.57
CA PHE A 11 10.02 52.99 -5.15
C PHE A 11 11.16 52.05 -4.76
N PHE A 12 11.47 52.01 -3.46
CA PHE A 12 12.27 50.96 -2.83
C PHE A 12 11.38 50.26 -1.79
N GLY A 13 11.19 48.95 -1.94
CA GLY A 13 10.38 48.12 -1.05
C GLY A 13 9.00 47.77 -1.60
N MET A 14 8.92 46.61 -2.28
CA MET A 14 7.76 45.69 -2.38
C MET A 14 8.14 44.53 -3.33
N HIS A 15 9.04 43.65 -2.90
CA HIS A 15 9.50 42.45 -3.63
C HIS A 15 9.60 41.23 -2.69
N SER A 16 8.80 41.20 -1.63
CA SER A 16 8.86 40.20 -0.54
C SER A 16 7.47 39.86 0.02
N LEU A 17 6.42 39.99 -0.81
CA LEU A 17 5.01 39.74 -0.47
C LEU A 17 4.22 39.09 -1.63
N LEU A 18 4.86 38.22 -2.42
CA LEU A 18 4.22 37.31 -3.37
C LEU A 18 4.91 35.93 -3.33
N ALA A 19 4.89 35.32 -2.14
CA ALA A 19 5.33 33.95 -1.89
C ALA A 19 4.45 33.33 -0.79
N GLN A 20 3.14 33.34 -1.02
CA GLN A 20 2.19 32.51 -0.30
C GLN A 20 1.51 31.61 -1.33
N GLU A 21 2.02 30.39 -1.44
CA GLU A 21 1.35 29.30 -2.17
C GLU A 21 0.00 29.06 -1.47
N PHE A 22 -1.09 29.57 -2.07
CA PHE A 22 -2.45 29.35 -1.56
C PHE A 22 -2.91 27.93 -1.94
N ILE A 23 -2.36 26.97 -1.21
CA ILE A 23 -2.90 25.61 -1.08
C ILE A 23 -4.41 25.73 -0.81
N LYS A 24 -5.25 25.13 -1.68
CA LYS A 24 -6.70 25.03 -1.44
C LYS A 24 -6.88 24.40 -0.05
N PRO A 25 -7.43 25.10 0.97
CA PRO A 25 -7.45 24.55 2.32
C PRO A 25 -8.46 23.41 2.41
N VAL A 26 -7.96 22.17 2.38
CA VAL A 26 -8.67 21.02 2.95
C VAL A 26 -9.07 21.43 4.38
N PRO A 27 -10.36 21.30 4.78
CA PRO A 27 -10.78 21.75 6.10
C PRO A 27 -9.99 21.05 7.21
N LYS A 28 -9.27 21.84 8.03
CA LYS A 28 -8.67 21.31 9.25
C LYS A 28 -9.75 20.60 10.07
N ASN A 29 -9.43 19.40 10.54
CA ASN A 29 -10.25 18.52 11.38
C ASN A 29 -11.25 17.62 10.65
N THR A 30 -11.16 17.43 9.32
CA THR A 30 -11.78 16.28 8.64
C THR A 30 -10.73 15.37 8.05
N ALA A 31 -10.35 14.32 8.79
CA ALA A 31 -9.76 13.14 8.18
C ALA A 31 -10.82 12.56 7.22
N PRO A 32 -10.53 12.42 5.91
CA PRO A 32 -11.53 12.00 4.94
C PRO A 32 -11.93 10.53 5.16
N PRO A 33 -13.12 10.10 4.71
CA PRO A 33 -13.55 8.72 4.88
C PRO A 33 -12.73 7.75 4.02
N LEU A 34 -12.60 6.52 4.51
CA LEU A 34 -12.12 5.38 3.73
C LEU A 34 -13.17 4.98 2.69
N ASN A 35 -12.70 4.23 1.71
CA ASN A 35 -13.25 4.31 0.37
C ASN A 35 -12.89 3.06 -0.46
N ALA A 36 -13.13 3.16 -1.76
CA ALA A 36 -12.81 2.21 -2.79
C ALA A 36 -11.37 1.64 -2.71
N TYR A 37 -10.36 2.51 -2.62
CA TYR A 37 -8.94 2.13 -2.61
C TYR A 37 -8.64 1.14 -1.50
N ASP A 38 -9.00 1.51 -0.28
CA ASP A 38 -8.79 0.68 0.90
C ASP A 38 -9.53 -0.66 0.72
N SER A 39 -10.66 -0.66 0.02
CA SER A 39 -11.47 -1.86 -0.24
C SER A 39 -10.87 -2.77 -1.31
N VAL A 40 -10.07 -2.20 -2.21
CA VAL A 40 -9.26 -2.91 -3.21
C VAL A 40 -7.97 -3.45 -2.61
N MET A 41 -7.25 -2.63 -1.81
CA MET A 41 -6.14 -3.11 -0.98
C MET A 41 -6.60 -4.30 -0.14
N LEU A 42 -7.79 -4.18 0.46
CA LEU A 42 -8.46 -5.26 1.17
C LEU A 42 -8.81 -6.47 0.29
N SER A 43 -9.31 -6.32 -0.94
CA SER A 43 -9.62 -7.50 -1.77
C SER A 43 -8.35 -8.21 -2.27
N GLY A 44 -7.26 -7.47 -2.50
CA GLY A 44 -5.92 -8.01 -2.77
C GLY A 44 -5.24 -8.69 -1.57
N LEU A 45 -5.62 -8.39 -0.32
CA LEU A 45 -5.04 -9.08 0.85
C LEU A 45 -5.46 -10.56 0.93
N PRO A 46 -4.55 -11.48 1.26
CA PRO A 46 -4.89 -12.88 1.49
C PRO A 46 -5.88 -13.04 2.66
N GLU A 47 -6.93 -13.83 2.44
CA GLU A 47 -7.96 -14.10 3.45
C GLU A 47 -7.57 -15.28 4.36
N LEU A 48 -7.27 -14.96 5.62
CA LEU A 48 -6.84 -15.93 6.61
C LEU A 48 -8.05 -16.66 7.23
N LYS A 49 -8.05 -18.00 7.10
CA LYS A 49 -9.15 -18.88 7.49
C LYS A 49 -8.68 -19.90 8.52
N ALA A 50 -9.41 -20.04 9.63
CA ALA A 50 -9.06 -21.00 10.67
C ALA A 50 -9.06 -22.45 10.13
N ILE A 51 -7.96 -23.17 10.34
CA ILE A 51 -7.84 -24.57 9.96
C ILE A 51 -8.85 -25.46 10.70
N PRO A 52 -9.37 -26.55 10.09
CA PRO A 52 -10.51 -27.30 10.65
C PRO A 52 -10.29 -27.87 12.06
N VAL A 53 -9.04 -28.18 12.44
CA VAL A 53 -8.71 -28.67 13.79
C VAL A 53 -8.89 -27.57 14.84
N LEU A 54 -8.48 -26.32 14.56
CA LEU A 54 -8.63 -25.22 15.51
C LEU A 54 -10.10 -24.81 15.67
N LYS A 55 -10.93 -24.91 14.62
CA LYS A 55 -12.39 -24.73 14.70
C LYS A 55 -13.10 -25.71 15.67
N SER A 56 -12.39 -26.74 16.16
CA SER A 56 -12.86 -27.68 17.19
C SER A 56 -12.20 -27.50 18.57
N SER A 57 -11.30 -26.53 18.73
CA SER A 57 -10.67 -26.20 20.02
C SER A 57 -11.60 -25.36 20.90
N GLU A 58 -11.59 -25.62 22.22
CA GLU A 58 -12.33 -24.79 23.18
C GLU A 58 -11.67 -23.41 23.31
N LEU A 59 -12.50 -22.36 23.31
CA LEU A 59 -12.08 -20.98 23.52
C LEU A 59 -12.52 -20.50 24.92
N PRO A 60 -11.74 -19.60 25.57
CA PRO A 60 -12.21 -18.93 26.78
C PRO A 60 -13.36 -17.97 26.44
N SER A 61 -14.35 -17.83 27.33
CA SER A 61 -15.50 -16.92 27.11
C SER A 61 -15.17 -15.43 27.29
N TYR A 62 -13.94 -15.11 27.71
CA TYR A 62 -13.38 -13.78 27.85
C TYR A 62 -11.88 -13.83 27.53
N LEU A 63 -11.38 -12.83 26.82
CA LEU A 63 -9.97 -12.65 26.50
C LEU A 63 -9.63 -11.16 26.47
N ASN A 64 -8.45 -10.79 26.96
CA ASN A 64 -7.91 -9.43 26.83
C ASN A 64 -6.39 -9.45 26.70
N ASN A 65 -5.89 -9.38 25.47
CA ASN A 65 -4.46 -9.36 25.17
C ASN A 65 -3.79 -8.03 25.54
N ALA A 66 -4.55 -6.97 25.85
CA ALA A 66 -4.00 -5.72 26.40
C ALA A 66 -3.55 -5.84 27.87
N GLU A 67 -3.81 -6.98 28.54
CA GLU A 67 -3.25 -7.33 29.85
C GLU A 67 -1.90 -8.07 29.75
N LEU A 68 -1.45 -8.42 28.54
CA LEU A 68 -0.20 -9.16 28.29
C LEU A 68 1.00 -8.20 28.13
N PRO A 69 2.24 -8.63 28.47
CA PRO A 69 3.42 -7.76 28.41
C PRO A 69 3.75 -7.23 27.01
N TYR A 70 3.25 -7.86 25.96
CA TYR A 70 3.46 -7.48 24.56
C TYR A 70 2.64 -6.26 24.13
N TYR A 71 1.63 -5.84 24.91
CA TYR A 71 0.80 -4.69 24.56
C TYR A 71 1.30 -3.39 25.21
N ARG A 72 1.59 -2.36 24.42
CA ARG A 72 2.12 -1.09 24.93
C ARG A 72 1.05 -0.24 25.63
N PRO A 73 1.41 0.62 26.61
CA PRO A 73 0.45 1.48 27.31
C PRO A 73 -0.33 2.42 26.35
N ILE A 74 -1.63 2.59 26.59
CA ILE A 74 -2.46 3.55 25.82
C ILE A 74 -1.87 4.97 25.92
N TYR A 75 -1.78 5.65 24.77
CA TYR A 75 -1.32 7.04 24.69
C TYR A 75 -2.32 7.89 23.89
N GLN A 76 -2.17 9.22 23.95
CA GLN A 76 -2.96 10.15 23.14
C GLN A 76 -2.27 10.41 21.79
N GLN A 77 -2.92 10.08 20.67
CA GLN A 77 -2.46 10.46 19.32
C GLN A 77 -2.39 11.98 19.16
N VAL A 78 -1.48 12.51 18.34
CA VAL A 78 -1.19 13.97 18.34
C VAL A 78 -1.52 14.69 17.04
N SER A 79 -1.71 13.98 15.94
CA SER A 79 -2.14 14.48 14.64
C SER A 79 -3.22 13.54 14.06
N SER A 80 -3.25 13.37 12.74
CA SER A 80 -4.20 12.55 11.99
C SER A 80 -3.81 11.06 11.91
N GLU A 81 -2.82 10.60 12.69
CA GLU A 81 -2.12 9.32 12.54
C GLU A 81 -2.89 8.09 13.10
N CYS A 82 -4.23 8.13 13.15
CA CYS A 82 -5.07 7.07 13.76
C CYS A 82 -4.85 5.67 13.14
N GLY A 83 -4.64 5.59 11.81
CA GLY A 83 -4.29 4.34 11.13
C GLY A 83 -2.99 3.76 11.66
N GLN A 84 -1.98 4.60 11.88
CA GLN A 84 -0.65 4.21 12.35
C GLN A 84 -0.64 3.96 13.87
N VAL A 85 -1.50 4.62 14.64
CA VAL A 85 -1.77 4.28 16.06
C VAL A 85 -2.27 2.84 16.16
N SER A 86 -3.33 2.51 15.44
CA SER A 86 -3.88 1.14 15.44
C SER A 86 -2.93 0.12 14.85
N GLY A 87 -2.42 0.37 13.64
CA GLY A 87 -1.61 -0.57 12.88
C GLY A 87 -0.20 -0.76 13.44
N ILE A 88 0.39 0.25 14.08
CA ILE A 88 1.83 0.26 14.39
C ILE A 88 2.09 0.36 15.89
N ALA A 89 1.56 1.39 16.55
CA ALA A 89 1.71 1.52 18.00
C ALA A 89 1.04 0.34 18.71
N TYR A 90 -0.15 -0.09 18.29
CA TYR A 90 -0.83 -1.21 18.94
C TYR A 90 -0.56 -2.56 18.26
N ASN A 91 -0.91 -2.73 16.98
CA ASN A 91 -0.87 -4.04 16.31
C ASN A 91 0.57 -4.53 16.04
N PHE A 92 1.36 -3.83 15.23
CA PHE A 92 2.75 -4.23 14.93
C PHE A 92 3.63 -4.37 16.17
N THR A 93 3.52 -3.42 17.11
CA THR A 93 4.23 -3.48 18.39
C THR A 93 3.86 -4.74 19.18
N TYR A 94 2.58 -5.13 19.22
CA TYR A 94 2.18 -6.35 19.90
C TYR A 94 2.74 -7.61 19.21
N GLU A 95 2.62 -7.74 17.89
CA GLU A 95 3.07 -8.94 17.18
C GLU A 95 4.60 -9.13 17.23
N ILE A 96 5.39 -8.07 17.05
CA ILE A 96 6.86 -8.15 17.20
C ILE A 96 7.25 -8.55 18.62
N ASN A 97 6.61 -7.96 19.65
CA ASN A 97 6.91 -8.27 21.04
C ASN A 97 6.44 -9.69 21.44
N ARG A 98 5.32 -10.17 20.90
CA ARG A 98 4.84 -11.55 21.05
C ARG A 98 5.83 -12.55 20.44
N LEU A 99 6.36 -12.26 19.25
CA LEU A 99 7.33 -13.12 18.57
C LEU A 99 8.67 -13.20 19.34
N ARG A 100 9.10 -12.08 19.94
CA ARG A 100 10.43 -11.95 20.58
C ARG A 100 10.43 -12.15 22.11
N ASP A 101 9.26 -12.38 22.71
CA ASP A 101 9.01 -12.40 24.17
C ASP A 101 9.52 -11.15 24.92
N LEU A 102 9.17 -9.96 24.39
CA LEU A 102 9.67 -8.66 24.85
C LEU A 102 8.58 -7.80 25.52
N PRO A 103 8.92 -7.02 26.59
CA PRO A 103 7.96 -6.16 27.26
C PRO A 103 7.79 -4.81 26.53
N ALA A 104 6.58 -4.56 26.04
CA ALA A 104 6.20 -3.39 25.24
C ALA A 104 6.02 -2.09 26.04
N ASN A 105 6.36 -2.08 27.33
CA ASN A 105 6.38 -0.88 28.17
C ASN A 105 7.73 -0.14 28.16
N LEU A 106 8.72 -0.66 27.42
CA LEU A 106 10.01 0.00 27.14
C LEU A 106 9.99 0.67 25.77
N GLU A 107 10.72 1.77 25.58
CA GLU A 107 10.72 2.53 24.31
C GLU A 107 11.57 1.85 23.22
N GLU A 108 12.58 1.06 23.63
CA GLU A 108 13.34 0.14 22.77
C GLU A 108 12.43 -0.91 22.08
N ASN A 109 11.30 -1.25 22.71
CA ASN A 109 10.33 -2.28 22.29
C ASN A 109 9.01 -1.69 21.75
N GLN A 110 8.96 -0.39 21.41
CA GLN A 110 7.77 0.26 20.83
C GLN A 110 8.10 0.83 19.45
N TYR A 111 7.09 0.97 18.58
CA TYR A 111 7.27 1.50 17.23
C TYR A 111 6.47 2.80 16.99
N PRO A 112 7.08 3.87 16.46
CA PRO A 112 6.49 5.22 16.37
C PRO A 112 5.58 5.39 15.15
N PRO A 113 4.29 5.74 15.33
CA PRO A 113 3.36 6.01 14.23
C PRO A 113 3.81 7.11 13.27
N HIS A 114 4.56 8.11 13.75
CA HIS A 114 4.99 9.24 12.92
C HIS A 114 6.00 8.87 11.84
N PHE A 115 6.80 7.81 11.99
CA PHE A 115 7.83 7.45 11.00
C PHE A 115 7.22 7.18 9.60
N PRO A 116 6.28 6.22 9.43
CA PRO A 116 5.62 6.02 8.14
C PRO A 116 4.53 7.05 7.83
N PHE A 117 3.88 7.66 8.83
CA PHE A 117 2.89 8.72 8.62
C PHE A 117 3.49 9.94 7.88
N ASN A 118 4.70 10.37 8.27
CA ASN A 118 5.32 11.59 7.75
C ASN A 118 5.78 11.50 6.27
N PHE A 119 5.84 10.31 5.67
CA PHE A 119 6.02 10.16 4.22
C PHE A 119 4.73 10.48 3.46
N MET A 120 3.59 9.99 3.96
CA MET A 120 2.31 9.99 3.22
C MET A 120 1.32 11.09 3.62
N ASN A 121 1.55 11.85 4.71
CA ASN A 121 0.60 12.84 5.25
C ASN A 121 0.59 14.22 4.53
N GLY A 122 1.01 14.26 3.26
CA GLY A 122 1.19 15.50 2.50
C GLY A 122 2.31 16.42 3.03
N GLY A 123 3.14 15.93 3.96
CA GLY A 123 4.22 16.67 4.61
C GLY A 123 3.78 17.61 5.74
N HIS A 124 2.48 17.80 5.96
CA HIS A 124 1.96 18.78 6.93
C HIS A 124 0.88 18.21 7.88
N GLY A 125 0.56 16.92 7.80
CA GLY A 125 -0.38 16.25 8.73
C GLY A 125 -1.86 16.62 8.57
N TRP A 126 -2.22 17.38 7.53
CA TRP A 126 -3.57 17.93 7.34
C TRP A 126 -4.64 16.88 6.98
N HIS A 127 -4.22 15.67 6.61
CA HIS A 127 -5.07 14.50 6.43
C HIS A 127 -4.43 13.29 7.13
N GLY A 128 -5.25 12.26 7.39
CA GLY A 128 -4.75 10.96 7.84
C GLY A 128 -3.98 10.22 6.75
N VAL A 129 -3.55 9.01 7.06
CA VAL A 129 -2.92 8.07 6.12
C VAL A 129 -3.52 6.69 6.36
N SER A 130 -3.90 5.99 5.29
CA SER A 130 -4.36 4.60 5.40
C SER A 130 -3.26 3.69 5.92
N TYR A 131 -3.56 2.80 6.87
CA TYR A 131 -2.53 1.92 7.43
C TYR A 131 -1.96 0.94 6.41
N PHE A 132 -2.67 0.64 5.31
CA PHE A 132 -2.15 -0.22 4.24
C PHE A 132 -0.89 0.36 3.59
N HIS A 133 -0.83 1.68 3.37
CA HIS A 133 0.40 2.35 2.93
C HIS A 133 1.52 2.19 3.94
N SER A 134 1.21 2.34 5.23
CA SER A 134 2.20 2.20 6.29
C SER A 134 2.68 0.76 6.47
N PHE A 135 1.83 -0.24 6.22
CA PHE A 135 2.19 -1.65 6.19
C PHE A 135 3.15 -1.97 5.03
N GLU A 136 2.97 -1.35 3.86
CA GLU A 136 3.94 -1.47 2.77
C GLU A 136 5.30 -0.84 3.14
N ILE A 137 5.31 0.29 3.84
CA ILE A 137 6.54 0.84 4.43
C ILE A 137 7.14 -0.12 5.48
N LEU A 138 6.32 -0.76 6.34
CA LEU A 138 6.79 -1.80 7.27
C LEU A 138 7.32 -3.06 6.58
N ARG A 139 6.88 -3.37 5.35
CA ARG A 139 7.36 -4.52 4.58
C ARG A 139 8.71 -4.24 3.92
N THR A 140 8.88 -3.07 3.29
CA THR A 140 10.11 -2.73 2.54
C THR A 140 11.18 -2.04 3.39
N LEU A 141 10.79 -1.12 4.27
CA LEU A 141 11.70 -0.25 5.03
C LEU A 141 11.77 -0.65 6.52
N GLY A 142 10.67 -1.19 7.04
CA GLY A 142 10.51 -1.52 8.46
C GLY A 142 10.19 -0.29 9.31
N CYS A 143 10.53 -0.34 10.61
CA CYS A 143 10.28 0.76 11.55
C CYS A 143 11.37 0.86 12.64
N PRO A 144 11.96 2.04 12.89
CA PRO A 144 12.87 2.24 14.01
C PRO A 144 12.12 2.07 15.34
N SER A 145 12.82 1.78 16.44
CA SER A 145 12.19 1.83 17.76
C SER A 145 11.79 3.26 18.13
N VAL A 146 10.93 3.42 19.14
CA VAL A 146 10.61 4.73 19.72
C VAL A 146 11.85 5.37 20.33
N GLU A 147 12.78 4.59 20.86
CA GLU A 147 14.08 5.08 21.33
C GLU A 147 14.91 5.67 20.17
N SER A 148 15.17 4.90 19.09
CA SER A 148 15.96 5.36 17.93
C SER A 148 15.32 6.57 17.23
N TYR A 149 14.00 6.56 17.02
CA TYR A 149 13.30 7.69 16.39
C TYR A 149 13.22 8.93 17.31
N GLY A 150 13.37 8.76 18.63
CA GLY A 150 13.39 9.82 19.64
C GLY A 150 12.05 10.16 20.31
N GLY A 151 11.06 9.25 20.27
CA GLY A 151 9.72 9.42 20.83
C GLY A 151 8.58 9.27 19.80
N MET A 152 7.38 8.85 20.22
CA MET A 152 6.22 8.50 19.36
C MET A 152 5.90 9.48 18.20
N ALA A 153 6.20 10.77 18.38
CA ALA A 153 5.92 11.86 17.45
C ALA A 153 7.08 12.86 17.32
N ALA A 154 8.32 12.41 17.56
CA ALA A 154 9.49 13.27 17.58
C ALA A 154 9.69 14.02 16.25
N GLY A 155 9.80 15.36 16.33
CA GLY A 155 9.88 16.26 15.16
C GLY A 155 8.55 16.64 14.52
N GLY A 156 7.43 16.04 14.94
CA GLY A 156 6.09 16.34 14.43
C GLY A 156 5.86 15.93 12.97
N ASP A 157 4.74 16.37 12.42
CA ASP A 157 4.12 15.89 11.17
C ASP A 157 4.99 16.05 9.91
N SER A 158 6.01 16.91 9.95
CA SER A 158 6.87 17.20 8.80
C SER A 158 8.16 16.38 8.76
N ARG A 159 8.61 15.79 9.88
CA ARG A 159 9.96 15.22 9.98
C ARG A 159 10.14 13.94 9.16
N TRP A 160 11.14 13.91 8.28
CA TRP A 160 11.76 12.65 7.87
C TRP A 160 12.99 12.38 8.75
N MET A 161 13.22 11.11 9.10
CA MET A 161 14.33 10.71 9.96
C MET A 161 15.66 10.88 9.21
N THR A 162 16.75 11.17 9.93
CA THR A 162 18.11 11.26 9.38
C THR A 162 19.06 10.44 10.24
N GLY A 163 19.97 9.68 9.63
CA GLY A 163 20.89 8.75 10.29
C GLY A 163 20.75 7.34 9.71
N TYR A 164 21.74 6.87 8.96
CA TYR A 164 21.71 5.55 8.32
C TYR A 164 21.50 4.40 9.32
N ASP A 165 22.13 4.47 10.49
CA ASP A 165 22.08 3.41 11.49
C ASP A 165 20.63 3.21 12.00
N ASP A 166 19.86 4.30 12.16
CA ASP A 166 18.44 4.23 12.55
C ASP A 166 17.55 3.60 11.46
N TYR A 167 17.87 3.80 10.18
CA TYR A 167 17.19 3.11 9.07
C TYR A 167 17.62 1.64 8.98
N TYR A 168 18.89 1.32 9.23
CA TYR A 168 19.39 -0.06 9.27
C TYR A 168 18.80 -0.85 10.46
N ASP A 169 18.59 -0.21 11.61
CA ASP A 169 17.81 -0.78 12.71
C ASP A 169 16.31 -0.88 12.39
N ALA A 170 15.75 0.05 11.61
CA ALA A 170 14.37 -0.04 11.13
C ALA A 170 14.12 -1.29 10.27
N MET A 171 15.06 -1.63 9.38
CA MET A 171 14.97 -2.82 8.50
C MET A 171 14.86 -4.15 9.26
N LYS A 172 15.27 -4.19 10.53
CA LYS A 172 15.18 -5.39 11.41
C LYS A 172 13.82 -5.54 12.09
N ASN A 173 12.89 -4.61 11.86
CA ASN A 173 11.54 -4.63 12.41
C ASN A 173 10.56 -4.51 11.24
N ARG A 174 10.12 -5.64 10.71
CA ARG A 174 9.30 -5.72 9.49
C ARG A 174 8.09 -6.62 9.64
N ILE A 175 7.10 -6.38 8.79
CA ILE A 175 6.09 -7.39 8.47
C ILE A 175 6.55 -8.22 7.27
N ARG A 176 6.12 -9.48 7.22
CA ARG A 176 6.20 -10.35 6.04
C ARG A 176 5.00 -10.08 5.13
N THR A 177 3.79 -10.10 5.69
CA THR A 177 2.56 -9.75 4.99
C THR A 177 1.46 -9.25 5.95
N VAL A 178 0.32 -8.86 5.38
CA VAL A 178 -0.92 -8.51 6.07
C VAL A 178 -2.00 -9.47 5.63
N TYR A 179 -2.71 -10.09 6.56
CA TYR A 179 -3.90 -10.89 6.23
C TYR A 179 -5.17 -10.15 6.62
N GLN A 180 -6.25 -10.40 5.86
CA GLN A 180 -7.60 -10.03 6.25
C GLN A 180 -8.33 -11.23 6.87
N ILE A 181 -9.21 -10.96 7.85
CA ILE A 181 -10.23 -11.91 8.31
C ILE A 181 -11.59 -11.25 8.05
N LYS A 182 -12.42 -11.87 7.21
CA LYS A 182 -13.83 -11.49 7.05
C LYS A 182 -14.59 -11.94 8.30
N VAL A 183 -15.21 -11.01 9.03
CA VAL A 183 -15.85 -11.25 10.35
C VAL A 183 -17.36 -11.04 10.36
N GLY A 184 -17.98 -10.76 9.21
CA GLY A 184 -19.43 -10.59 9.07
C GLY A 184 -20.28 -11.87 9.20
N SER A 185 -19.67 -13.03 9.47
CA SER A 185 -20.36 -14.29 9.74
C SER A 185 -19.85 -14.95 11.02
N PRO A 186 -20.61 -15.90 11.64
CA PRO A 186 -20.17 -16.62 12.84
C PRO A 186 -18.83 -17.33 12.67
N GLU A 187 -18.58 -17.89 11.48
CA GLU A 187 -17.32 -18.57 11.14
C GLU A 187 -16.14 -17.59 11.03
N GLY A 188 -16.42 -16.38 10.57
CA GLY A 188 -15.48 -15.26 10.51
C GLY A 188 -15.10 -14.76 11.89
N LEU A 189 -16.11 -14.47 12.73
CA LEU A 189 -15.89 -14.11 14.14
C LEU A 189 -15.13 -15.20 14.91
N MET A 190 -15.47 -16.47 14.72
CA MET A 190 -14.73 -17.59 15.32
C MET A 190 -13.28 -17.64 14.83
N THR A 191 -13.02 -17.37 13.55
CA THR A 191 -11.67 -17.27 13.00
C THR A 191 -10.86 -16.15 13.68
N LEU A 192 -11.45 -14.96 13.87
CA LEU A 192 -10.84 -13.89 14.66
C LEU A 192 -10.60 -14.30 16.12
N LYS A 193 -11.55 -14.96 16.79
CA LYS A 193 -11.36 -15.39 18.19
C LYS A 193 -10.21 -16.39 18.35
N HIS A 194 -10.07 -17.32 17.42
CA HIS A 194 -8.92 -18.23 17.41
C HIS A 194 -7.62 -17.47 17.10
N TRP A 195 -7.61 -16.50 16.18
CA TRP A 195 -6.43 -15.61 15.99
C TRP A 195 -6.03 -14.91 17.30
N LEU A 196 -6.97 -14.25 17.97
CA LEU A 196 -6.72 -13.56 19.24
C LEU A 196 -6.25 -14.53 20.34
N HIS A 197 -6.77 -15.75 20.39
CA HIS A 197 -6.42 -16.73 21.42
C HIS A 197 -5.10 -17.48 21.16
N ASN A 198 -4.86 -17.94 19.92
CA ASN A 198 -3.82 -18.89 19.56
C ASN A 198 -3.20 -18.70 18.16
N HIS A 199 -3.26 -17.48 17.60
CA HIS A 199 -2.62 -17.04 16.34
C HIS A 199 -2.99 -17.86 15.08
N LEU A 200 -3.98 -18.75 15.16
CA LEU A 200 -4.31 -19.75 14.14
C LEU A 200 -3.22 -20.79 13.84
N ASP A 201 -2.10 -20.80 14.57
CA ASP A 201 -1.05 -21.82 14.54
C ASP A 201 -1.14 -22.83 15.72
N GLY A 202 -1.87 -22.47 16.79
CA GLY A 202 -1.95 -23.26 18.03
C GLY A 202 -1.03 -22.75 19.15
N SER A 203 -0.44 -21.57 19.00
CA SER A 203 0.33 -20.84 20.01
C SER A 203 -0.42 -20.71 21.34
N ALA A 204 0.31 -20.68 22.45
CA ALA A 204 -0.29 -20.45 23.77
C ALA A 204 -0.84 -19.01 23.97
N ILE A 205 -0.41 -18.07 23.10
CA ILE A 205 -0.84 -16.68 23.08
C ILE A 205 -1.04 -16.25 21.62
N GLY A 206 -2.22 -15.74 21.32
CA GLY A 206 -2.60 -15.23 20.00
C GLY A 206 -2.34 -13.74 19.80
N GLY A 207 -2.88 -13.24 18.69
CA GLY A 207 -2.56 -11.93 18.13
C GLY A 207 -3.47 -10.79 18.59
N VAL A 208 -3.37 -9.66 17.90
CA VAL A 208 -4.38 -8.57 17.89
C VAL A 208 -4.82 -8.26 16.45
N ALA A 209 -5.82 -7.39 16.25
CA ALA A 209 -6.32 -7.06 14.91
C ALA A 209 -6.69 -5.57 14.74
N SER A 210 -6.26 -4.94 13.66
CA SER A 210 -6.63 -3.57 13.29
C SER A 210 -7.91 -3.55 12.46
N PHE A 211 -8.79 -2.58 12.71
CA PHE A 211 -10.00 -2.37 11.91
C PHE A 211 -10.28 -0.89 11.68
N TYR A 212 -11.29 -0.63 10.85
CA TYR A 212 -11.75 0.70 10.51
C TYR A 212 -13.27 0.81 10.70
N SER A 213 -13.72 1.97 11.18
CA SER A 213 -15.14 2.33 11.36
C SER A 213 -15.26 3.86 11.48
N ASN A 214 -16.45 4.37 11.77
CA ASN A 214 -16.55 5.76 12.26
C ASN A 214 -15.82 5.90 13.61
N SER A 215 -15.38 7.12 13.97
CA SER A 215 -14.76 7.38 15.28
C SER A 215 -15.74 7.08 16.43
N PRO A 216 -15.28 6.60 17.60
CA PRO A 216 -16.14 6.17 18.70
C PRO A 216 -16.73 7.35 19.51
N TRP A 217 -17.47 8.25 18.84
CA TRP A 217 -18.12 9.42 19.44
C TRP A 217 -19.35 9.09 20.32
N ASN A 218 -19.91 7.88 20.20
CA ASN A 218 -21.26 7.57 20.66
C ASN A 218 -21.40 6.45 21.73
N PRO A 219 -20.38 6.09 22.55
CA PRO A 219 -20.43 4.93 23.42
C PRO A 219 -21.61 4.98 24.40
N LYS A 220 -22.13 3.80 24.73
CA LYS A 220 -23.17 3.55 25.73
C LYS A 220 -22.54 2.89 26.94
N LEU A 221 -23.25 2.86 28.06
CA LEU A 221 -22.89 2.06 29.22
C LEU A 221 -23.68 0.75 29.19
N LEU A 222 -23.01 -0.38 29.38
CA LEU A 222 -23.66 -1.66 29.68
C LEU A 222 -24.47 -1.51 30.97
N ALA A 223 -25.67 -2.08 31.04
CA ALA A 223 -26.51 -1.97 32.22
C ALA A 223 -25.89 -2.69 33.43
N ASP A 224 -25.93 -2.08 34.63
CA ASP A 224 -25.34 -2.60 35.88
C ASP A 224 -25.71 -4.05 36.25
N THR A 225 -26.77 -4.61 35.64
CA THR A 225 -27.26 -5.97 35.83
C THR A 225 -26.77 -6.98 34.80
N THR A 226 -26.02 -6.58 33.77
CA THR A 226 -25.40 -7.48 32.79
C THR A 226 -23.91 -7.70 33.09
N PRO A 227 -23.27 -8.74 32.54
CA PRO A 227 -21.82 -8.92 32.65
C PRO A 227 -21.08 -7.70 32.08
N ASP A 228 -20.06 -7.24 32.81
CA ASP A 228 -19.37 -5.95 32.59
C ASP A 228 -20.27 -4.70 32.59
N GLY A 229 -21.43 -4.76 33.26
CA GLY A 229 -22.28 -3.60 33.56
C GLY A 229 -21.49 -2.41 34.13
N GLY A 230 -21.78 -1.21 33.62
CA GLY A 230 -21.05 0.02 33.91
C GLY A 230 -19.85 0.31 33.00
N LYS A 231 -19.37 -0.65 32.19
CA LYS A 231 -18.36 -0.41 31.13
C LYS A 231 -18.98 0.16 29.85
N HIS A 232 -18.12 0.74 29.02
CA HIS A 232 -18.48 1.36 27.75
C HIS A 232 -18.60 0.35 26.60
N VAL A 233 -19.59 0.58 25.72
CA VAL A 233 -19.86 -0.26 24.54
C VAL A 233 -20.34 0.57 23.35
N ILE A 234 -19.79 0.30 22.16
CA ILE A 234 -20.31 0.73 20.87
C ILE A 234 -21.35 -0.28 20.39
N VAL A 235 -22.57 0.20 20.18
CA VAL A 235 -23.73 -0.60 19.77
C VAL A 235 -24.10 -0.38 18.30
N ASN A 236 -23.53 0.66 17.68
CA ASN A 236 -23.73 1.06 16.29
C ASN A 236 -22.62 2.04 15.88
N TRP A 237 -21.97 1.85 14.73
CA TRP A 237 -21.03 2.83 14.17
C TRP A 237 -21.81 3.87 13.34
N ASN A 238 -21.67 5.15 13.66
CA ASN A 238 -22.55 6.20 13.13
C ASN A 238 -21.91 7.00 12.00
N GLY A 239 -21.99 6.48 10.77
CA GLY A 239 -21.58 7.18 9.55
C GLY A 239 -20.28 6.63 8.96
N ASP A 240 -19.67 7.42 8.07
CA ASP A 240 -18.57 6.96 7.21
C ASP A 240 -17.33 6.49 8.00
N PRO A 241 -16.54 5.56 7.44
CA PRO A 241 -15.40 4.99 8.15
C PRO A 241 -14.21 5.95 8.13
N THR A 242 -14.00 6.67 9.24
CA THR A 242 -13.03 7.77 9.36
C THR A 242 -11.91 7.51 10.37
N HIS A 243 -11.92 6.38 11.09
CA HIS A 243 -11.05 6.14 12.25
C HIS A 243 -10.63 4.69 12.41
N SER A 244 -9.42 4.44 12.91
CA SER A 244 -8.91 3.10 13.18
C SER A 244 -8.72 2.82 14.66
N MET A 245 -9.03 1.59 15.06
CA MET A 245 -8.86 1.06 16.41
C MET A 245 -8.32 -0.38 16.33
N THR A 246 -7.86 -0.90 17.46
CA THR A 246 -7.26 -2.25 17.56
C THR A 246 -8.12 -3.14 18.44
N ILE A 247 -8.61 -4.26 17.90
CA ILE A 247 -9.25 -5.33 18.68
C ILE A 247 -8.16 -6.07 19.47
N VAL A 248 -8.34 -6.11 20.78
CA VAL A 248 -7.40 -6.72 21.75
C VAL A 248 -8.00 -7.92 22.47
N GLY A 249 -9.29 -8.21 22.28
CA GLY A 249 -9.96 -9.23 23.06
C GLY A 249 -11.44 -9.37 22.74
N TYR A 250 -12.17 -10.10 23.59
CA TYR A 250 -13.60 -10.31 23.45
C TYR A 250 -14.25 -10.78 24.76
N ASN A 251 -15.58 -10.68 24.83
CA ASN A 251 -16.37 -11.15 25.96
C ASN A 251 -17.71 -11.70 25.45
N ASP A 252 -17.92 -13.00 25.60
CA ASP A 252 -19.14 -13.71 25.13
C ASP A 252 -20.34 -13.55 26.06
N SER A 253 -20.23 -12.73 27.11
CA SER A 253 -21.26 -12.57 28.15
C SER A 253 -21.85 -11.17 28.26
N ILE A 254 -21.24 -10.13 27.68
CA ILE A 254 -21.82 -8.77 27.65
C ILE A 254 -23.14 -8.76 26.88
N ARG A 255 -24.04 -7.82 27.18
CA ARG A 255 -25.38 -7.80 26.58
C ARG A 255 -25.90 -6.40 26.33
N TRP A 256 -26.57 -6.24 25.19
CA TRP A 256 -27.30 -5.04 24.82
C TRP A 256 -28.67 -5.42 24.26
N ASP A 257 -29.73 -4.92 24.91
CA ASP A 257 -31.13 -5.09 24.49
C ASP A 257 -31.39 -4.14 23.31
N TYR A 258 -31.56 -4.70 22.10
CA TYR A 258 -31.73 -3.91 20.87
C TYR A 258 -33.20 -3.62 20.58
N ASN A 259 -34.14 -4.47 21.01
CA ASN A 259 -35.56 -4.36 20.72
C ASN A 259 -36.40 -3.72 21.85
N SER A 260 -35.80 -3.52 23.03
CA SER A 260 -36.39 -3.04 24.29
C SER A 260 -37.46 -3.95 24.91
N ASP A 261 -37.39 -5.27 24.71
CA ASP A 261 -38.31 -6.25 25.30
C ASP A 261 -37.89 -6.77 26.69
N GLY A 262 -36.63 -6.53 27.10
CA GLY A 262 -36.09 -6.91 28.41
C GLY A 262 -35.49 -8.32 28.48
N GLN A 263 -35.37 -9.01 27.35
CA GLN A 263 -34.57 -10.23 27.19
C GLN A 263 -33.23 -9.92 26.53
N TYR A 264 -32.43 -10.95 26.26
CA TYR A 264 -31.22 -10.88 25.44
C TYR A 264 -31.09 -12.21 24.70
N THR A 265 -31.01 -12.19 23.37
CA THR A 265 -30.96 -13.41 22.54
C THR A 265 -29.99 -13.28 21.36
N ASN A 266 -29.54 -14.44 20.85
CA ASN A 266 -28.78 -14.57 19.59
C ASN A 266 -29.49 -15.57 18.65
N ASN A 267 -30.79 -15.79 18.86
CA ASN A 267 -31.54 -16.93 18.32
C ASN A 267 -33.03 -16.63 18.05
N ILE A 268 -33.41 -15.36 18.04
CA ILE A 268 -34.74 -14.85 17.68
C ILE A 268 -34.49 -13.78 16.62
N ASP A 269 -35.34 -13.71 15.59
CA ASP A 269 -35.36 -12.58 14.67
C ASP A 269 -35.89 -11.36 15.42
N ILE A 270 -35.03 -10.39 15.69
CA ILE A 270 -35.38 -9.14 16.39
C ILE A 270 -35.48 -7.94 15.44
N ASN A 271 -35.08 -8.12 14.17
CA ASN A 271 -34.98 -7.05 13.18
C ASN A 271 -36.17 -7.07 12.18
N GLY A 272 -36.74 -8.24 11.93
CA GLY A 272 -37.90 -8.48 11.08
C GLY A 272 -37.60 -8.87 9.63
N ASP A 273 -36.35 -9.16 9.28
CA ASP A 273 -35.97 -9.63 7.93
C ASP A 273 -36.30 -11.10 7.66
N GLY A 274 -36.46 -11.91 8.72
CA GLY A 274 -36.82 -13.33 8.67
C GLY A 274 -35.65 -14.31 8.75
N ASP A 275 -34.40 -13.85 8.76
CA ASP A 275 -33.19 -14.68 8.78
C ASP A 275 -32.42 -14.51 10.09
N VAL A 276 -32.62 -15.40 11.07
CA VAL A 276 -31.94 -15.32 12.38
C VAL A 276 -30.42 -15.43 12.23
N ASN A 277 -29.70 -14.31 12.35
CA ASN A 277 -28.27 -14.20 12.03
C ASN A 277 -27.50 -13.31 13.04
N MET A 278 -26.24 -12.97 12.76
CA MET A 278 -25.44 -12.09 13.64
C MET A 278 -26.03 -10.69 13.84
N LYS A 279 -26.87 -10.22 12.92
CA LYS A 279 -27.63 -8.98 13.08
C LYS A 279 -28.67 -9.04 14.21
N ASP A 280 -29.02 -10.22 14.69
CA ASP A 280 -29.95 -10.39 15.81
C ASP A 280 -29.24 -10.60 17.16
N TRP A 281 -27.91 -10.48 17.21
CA TRP A 281 -27.15 -10.84 18.41
C TRP A 281 -27.09 -9.72 19.44
N GLU A 282 -27.81 -9.93 20.53
CA GLU A 282 -27.85 -9.09 21.72
C GLU A 282 -26.79 -9.48 22.77
N ILE A 283 -26.13 -10.63 22.60
CA ILE A 283 -25.12 -11.18 23.51
C ILE A 283 -23.76 -11.29 22.82
N GLY A 284 -22.76 -10.71 23.48
CA GLY A 284 -21.33 -10.82 23.15
C GLY A 284 -20.77 -9.67 22.33
N GLY A 285 -19.48 -9.40 22.51
CA GLY A 285 -18.77 -8.35 21.78
C GLY A 285 -17.24 -8.46 21.83
N LEU A 286 -16.59 -7.74 20.92
CA LEU A 286 -15.14 -7.58 20.86
C LEU A 286 -14.71 -6.44 21.79
N LEU A 287 -13.54 -6.58 22.42
CA LEU A 287 -12.88 -5.53 23.17
C LEU A 287 -11.86 -4.84 22.26
N PHE A 288 -11.96 -3.53 22.11
CA PHE A 288 -11.01 -2.72 21.34
C PHE A 288 -10.33 -1.65 22.19
N ALA A 289 -9.17 -1.20 21.71
CA ALA A 289 -8.37 -0.13 22.25
C ALA A 289 -8.31 1.06 21.28
N ASP A 290 -8.27 2.27 21.84
CA ASP A 290 -8.11 3.52 21.09
C ASP A 290 -7.12 4.46 21.81
N GLY A 291 -6.35 5.23 21.04
CA GLY A 291 -5.49 6.32 21.52
C GLY A 291 -6.08 7.72 21.32
N TRP A 292 -7.31 7.81 20.85
CA TRP A 292 -7.97 9.05 20.46
C TRP A 292 -8.85 9.62 21.59
N GLY A 293 -9.43 10.81 21.36
CA GLY A 293 -10.50 11.34 22.21
C GLY A 293 -10.19 11.58 23.69
N SER A 294 -8.91 11.75 24.08
CA SER A 294 -8.29 11.81 25.43
C SER A 294 -7.48 10.59 25.89
N GLY A 295 -7.27 9.60 25.00
CA GLY A 295 -6.30 8.52 25.18
C GLY A 295 -6.66 7.62 26.36
N ILE A 296 -5.81 7.58 27.39
CA ILE A 296 -6.09 6.83 28.63
C ILE A 296 -7.38 7.31 29.37
N ASN A 297 -7.97 8.45 28.99
CA ASN A 297 -9.23 8.93 29.57
C ASN A 297 -10.45 8.69 28.65
N PHE A 298 -10.26 8.09 27.46
CA PHE A 298 -11.35 7.58 26.65
C PHE A 298 -11.93 6.30 27.28
N ALA A 299 -13.25 6.22 27.37
CA ALA A 299 -14.00 5.04 27.81
C ALA A 299 -13.41 4.38 29.08
N ASP A 300 -13.11 3.08 29.05
CA ASP A 300 -12.62 2.30 30.19
C ASP A 300 -11.08 2.21 30.20
N SER A 301 -10.42 3.35 30.41
CA SER A 301 -8.95 3.49 30.36
C SER A 301 -8.33 3.22 28.98
N GLY A 302 -8.92 3.78 27.93
CA GLY A 302 -8.53 3.56 26.54
C GLY A 302 -9.16 2.34 25.88
N LEU A 303 -9.90 1.53 26.64
CA LEU A 303 -10.60 0.33 26.17
C LEU A 303 -12.11 0.57 26.07
N CYS A 304 -12.76 -0.09 25.12
CA CYS A 304 -14.22 -0.05 24.93
C CYS A 304 -14.68 -1.34 24.23
N TYR A 305 -15.90 -1.81 24.50
CA TYR A 305 -16.48 -2.94 23.76
C TYR A 305 -17.13 -2.49 22.45
N MET A 306 -17.31 -3.41 21.49
CA MET A 306 -18.32 -3.31 20.44
C MET A 306 -19.12 -4.62 20.31
N MET A 307 -20.44 -4.52 20.18
CA MET A 307 -21.33 -5.69 20.07
C MET A 307 -21.05 -6.48 18.78
N TYR A 308 -21.12 -7.82 18.81
CA TYR A 308 -20.85 -8.66 17.63
C TYR A 308 -21.74 -8.34 16.42
N LYS A 309 -22.96 -7.85 16.64
CA LYS A 309 -23.86 -7.32 15.60
C LYS A 309 -23.18 -6.29 14.69
N THR A 310 -22.31 -5.43 15.22
CA THR A 310 -21.59 -4.40 14.44
C THR A 310 -20.56 -4.96 13.43
N LEU A 311 -20.34 -6.27 13.42
CA LEU A 311 -19.52 -6.95 12.40
C LEU A 311 -20.34 -7.37 11.17
N ALA A 312 -21.64 -7.63 11.35
CA ALA A 312 -22.55 -8.12 10.32
C ALA A 312 -23.43 -7.03 9.69
N GLU A 313 -23.58 -5.87 10.33
CA GLU A 313 -24.18 -4.69 9.70
C GLU A 313 -23.28 -4.08 8.63
N LYS A 314 -23.88 -3.46 7.61
CA LYS A 314 -23.13 -2.72 6.58
C LYS A 314 -22.60 -1.41 7.18
N THR A 315 -21.53 -0.85 6.61
CA THR A 315 -20.88 0.39 7.12
C THR A 315 -21.88 1.53 7.34
N TRP A 316 -22.79 1.79 6.40
CA TRP A 316 -23.82 2.85 6.51
C TRP A 316 -25.06 2.47 7.36
N GLU A 317 -25.19 1.19 7.73
CA GLU A 317 -26.28 0.66 8.58
C GLU A 317 -25.87 0.53 10.05
N GLY A 318 -24.58 0.62 10.37
CA GLY A 318 -24.05 0.52 11.73
C GLY A 318 -22.75 -0.28 11.90
N GLY A 319 -22.20 -0.79 10.79
CA GLY A 319 -21.10 -1.76 10.80
C GLY A 319 -19.69 -1.20 10.85
N ILE A 320 -18.74 -2.07 11.18
CA ILE A 320 -17.34 -1.84 10.80
C ILE A 320 -17.20 -1.91 9.27
N TRP A 321 -16.16 -1.26 8.76
CA TRP A 321 -15.92 -1.16 7.33
C TRP A 321 -15.61 -2.53 6.69
N ASN A 322 -16.28 -2.82 5.58
CA ASN A 322 -16.16 -4.03 4.75
C ASN A 322 -16.26 -5.38 5.50
N HIS A 323 -16.86 -5.37 6.70
CA HIS A 323 -16.99 -6.56 7.56
C HIS A 323 -15.63 -7.25 7.83
N ALA A 324 -14.53 -6.49 7.86
CA ALA A 324 -13.17 -7.06 7.84
C ALA A 324 -12.23 -6.47 8.90
N VAL A 325 -11.31 -7.30 9.38
CA VAL A 325 -10.23 -6.94 10.32
C VAL A 325 -8.89 -7.46 9.81
N HIS A 326 -7.80 -6.86 10.27
CA HIS A 326 -6.49 -6.96 9.62
C HIS A 326 -5.45 -7.36 10.64
N VAL A 327 -4.69 -8.40 10.31
CA VAL A 327 -3.74 -9.03 11.22
C VAL A 327 -2.37 -9.07 10.57
N LEU A 328 -1.33 -8.86 11.39
CA LEU A 328 0.03 -8.72 10.92
C LEU A 328 0.80 -10.01 11.12
N ASP A 329 1.45 -10.44 10.05
CA ASP A 329 2.39 -11.55 10.05
C ASP A 329 3.79 -10.95 10.03
N VAL A 330 4.47 -10.99 11.18
CA VAL A 330 5.73 -10.30 11.44
C VAL A 330 6.94 -11.17 11.11
N LYS A 331 8.02 -10.54 10.61
CA LYS A 331 9.31 -11.23 10.50
C LYS A 331 9.98 -11.33 11.86
N ASP A 332 10.80 -12.37 12.03
CA ASP A 332 11.81 -12.44 13.10
C ASP A 332 12.90 -11.35 12.87
N LEU A 333 14.02 -11.42 13.59
CA LEU A 333 15.19 -10.54 13.39
C LEU A 333 15.92 -10.83 12.07
N GLU A 334 15.24 -10.58 10.95
CA GLU A 334 15.84 -10.48 9.63
C GLU A 334 16.86 -9.33 9.63
N THR A 335 18.08 -9.62 9.15
CA THR A 335 19.08 -8.61 8.84
C THR A 335 19.18 -8.54 7.32
N PRO A 336 19.05 -7.36 6.70
CA PRO A 336 19.17 -7.22 5.25
C PRO A 336 20.60 -7.58 4.81
N LEU A 337 20.73 -8.35 3.72
CA LEU A 337 22.03 -8.84 3.24
C LEU A 337 22.80 -7.75 2.49
N LEU A 338 22.10 -6.83 1.83
CA LEU A 338 22.70 -5.75 1.04
C LEU A 338 21.91 -4.45 1.21
N THR A 339 22.55 -3.36 1.61
CA THR A 339 21.86 -2.06 1.81
C THR A 339 22.63 -0.89 1.19
N ALA A 340 21.90 0.06 0.61
CA ALA A 340 22.44 1.36 0.23
C ALA A 340 22.48 2.32 1.43
N LYS A 341 23.62 2.98 1.67
CA LYS A 341 23.75 4.18 2.52
C LYS A 341 23.82 5.41 1.63
N ILE A 342 22.94 6.37 1.86
CA ILE A 342 22.74 7.55 1.01
C ILE A 342 22.78 8.80 1.89
N GLN A 343 23.49 9.84 1.42
CA GLN A 343 23.29 11.21 1.91
C GLN A 343 22.87 12.07 0.73
N LEU A 344 21.72 12.74 0.87
CA LEU A 344 21.08 13.51 -0.18
C LEU A 344 20.76 14.91 0.35
N GLU A 345 20.98 15.93 -0.45
CA GLU A 345 20.59 17.30 -0.15
C GLU A 345 19.61 17.80 -1.20
N HIS A 346 18.47 18.35 -0.78
CA HIS A 346 17.52 18.97 -1.70
C HIS A 346 16.61 19.98 -1.01
N THR A 347 16.13 20.95 -1.79
CA THR A 347 15.30 22.07 -1.33
C THR A 347 13.78 21.84 -1.43
N ARG A 348 13.32 20.81 -2.15
CA ARG A 348 11.90 20.45 -2.34
C ARG A 348 11.71 18.94 -2.47
N ARG A 349 11.73 18.20 -1.37
CA ARG A 349 11.66 16.72 -1.30
C ARG A 349 10.52 16.08 -2.10
N GLY A 350 9.36 16.74 -2.20
CA GLY A 350 8.23 16.28 -3.00
C GLY A 350 8.46 16.27 -4.52
N MET A 351 9.58 16.80 -5.01
CA MET A 351 9.99 16.71 -6.41
C MET A 351 10.85 15.48 -6.71
N LEU A 352 11.16 14.62 -5.74
CA LEU A 352 12.11 13.51 -5.90
C LEU A 352 11.45 12.12 -5.87
N ARG A 353 11.85 11.24 -6.81
CA ARG A 353 11.68 9.78 -6.72
C ARG A 353 13.05 9.12 -6.58
N ILE A 354 13.22 8.29 -5.55
CA ILE A 354 14.46 7.56 -5.26
C ILE A 354 14.27 6.09 -5.62
N GLN A 355 15.16 5.55 -6.44
CA GLN A 355 15.21 4.15 -6.85
C GLN A 355 16.63 3.60 -6.69
N CYS A 356 16.77 2.29 -6.68
CA CYS A 356 18.06 1.60 -6.72
C CYS A 356 18.04 0.57 -7.85
N GLY A 357 19.19 0.27 -8.45
CA GLY A 357 19.26 -0.71 -9.54
C GLY A 357 20.61 -1.40 -9.66
N VAL A 358 20.68 -2.39 -10.55
CA VAL A 358 21.89 -3.17 -10.82
C VAL A 358 22.03 -3.47 -12.31
N SER A 359 23.27 -3.53 -12.80
CA SER A 359 23.66 -4.19 -14.06
C SER A 359 24.62 -5.34 -13.74
N SER A 360 24.43 -6.45 -14.44
CA SER A 360 25.31 -7.62 -14.48
C SER A 360 26.67 -7.35 -15.15
N THR A 361 26.81 -6.20 -15.83
CA THR A 361 28.01 -5.81 -16.59
C THR A 361 28.84 -4.74 -15.84
N PRO A 362 30.13 -5.03 -15.51
CA PRO A 362 31.03 -4.07 -14.88
C PRO A 362 31.21 -2.77 -15.69
N GLY A 363 31.03 -1.62 -15.03
CA GLY A 363 31.31 -0.31 -15.63
C GLY A 363 30.20 0.27 -16.52
N ASP A 364 29.00 -0.33 -16.52
CA ASP A 364 27.82 0.26 -17.13
C ASP A 364 27.44 1.62 -16.50
N THR A 365 26.78 2.47 -17.29
CA THR A 365 26.32 3.79 -16.86
C THR A 365 24.84 3.85 -16.49
N LEU A 366 24.11 2.76 -16.69
CA LEU A 366 22.68 2.59 -16.40
C LEU A 366 22.44 1.17 -15.85
N PRO A 367 21.42 0.97 -15.00
CA PRO A 367 21.02 -0.35 -14.54
C PRO A 367 20.31 -1.17 -15.63
N GLU A 368 20.38 -2.50 -15.52
CA GLU A 368 19.52 -3.44 -16.26
C GLU A 368 18.20 -3.71 -15.50
N TYR A 369 18.24 -3.67 -14.17
CA TYR A 369 17.10 -3.90 -13.28
C TYR A 369 16.98 -2.80 -12.23
N ILE A 370 15.76 -2.36 -11.93
CA ILE A 370 15.45 -1.25 -11.01
C ILE A 370 14.41 -1.69 -9.98
N ILE A 371 14.59 -1.29 -8.72
CA ILE A 371 13.59 -1.33 -7.66
C ILE A 371 13.25 0.08 -7.17
N GLY A 372 11.96 0.33 -6.96
CA GLY A 372 11.44 1.52 -6.29
C GLY A 372 10.95 1.22 -4.88
N PHE A 373 10.72 2.27 -4.09
CA PHE A 373 10.35 2.19 -2.68
C PHE A 373 9.04 2.95 -2.42
N PRO A 374 8.19 2.52 -1.46
CA PRO A 374 6.98 3.25 -1.06
C PRO A 374 7.28 4.52 -0.25
N VAL A 375 8.56 4.84 -0.05
CA VAL A 375 9.06 6.08 0.56
C VAL A 375 9.95 6.81 -0.42
N PHE A 376 10.04 8.14 -0.29
CA PHE A 376 10.79 9.02 -1.20
C PHE A 376 10.32 8.92 -2.66
N ASN A 377 8.99 8.85 -2.87
CA ASN A 377 8.36 8.76 -4.20
C ASN A 377 7.42 9.98 -4.43
N PHE A 378 7.98 11.14 -4.76
CA PHE A 378 7.27 12.43 -4.94
C PHE A 378 6.44 12.88 -3.70
N GLN A 379 6.92 12.50 -2.52
CA GLN A 379 6.20 12.56 -1.24
C GLN A 379 6.59 13.75 -0.36
N GLY A 380 5.76 14.06 0.65
CA GLY A 380 6.11 15.00 1.73
C GLY A 380 6.16 16.50 1.35
N GLY A 381 5.79 16.87 0.12
CA GLY A 381 5.50 18.24 -0.32
C GLY A 381 6.72 19.16 -0.52
N SER A 382 6.42 20.46 -0.70
CA SER A 382 7.39 21.53 -0.96
C SER A 382 8.17 21.92 0.31
N GLN A 383 9.08 21.04 0.73
CA GLN A 383 9.86 21.14 1.97
C GLN A 383 11.29 20.64 1.78
N TYR A 384 12.20 21.08 2.64
CA TYR A 384 13.54 20.51 2.79
C TYR A 384 13.43 19.03 3.23
N MET A 385 14.44 18.21 2.94
CA MET A 385 14.36 16.74 3.13
C MET A 385 13.88 16.31 4.54
N GLN A 386 14.48 16.84 5.60
CA GLN A 386 14.07 16.57 6.99
C GLN A 386 12.79 17.29 7.43
N GLY A 387 12.16 18.09 6.56
CA GLY A 387 10.91 18.82 6.80
C GLY A 387 11.09 20.32 7.04
N GLY A 388 10.02 21.07 6.80
CA GLY A 388 10.00 22.54 6.87
C GLY A 388 10.74 23.23 5.72
N ILE A 389 11.03 24.52 5.90
CA ILE A 389 11.81 25.36 4.97
C ILE A 389 12.96 26.09 5.68
N SER A 390 13.29 25.65 6.90
CA SER A 390 14.37 26.13 7.76
C SER A 390 14.47 25.20 8.99
N PRO A 391 15.64 25.09 9.63
CA PRO A 391 16.92 25.69 9.25
C PRO A 391 17.55 25.03 8.01
N GLU A 392 18.68 25.56 7.52
CA GLU A 392 19.31 25.12 6.27
C GLU A 392 19.79 23.65 6.33
N GLU A 393 20.25 23.19 7.49
CA GLU A 393 20.67 21.81 7.73
C GLU A 393 19.56 20.77 7.53
N ASN A 394 18.28 21.16 7.47
CA ASN A 394 17.19 20.25 7.11
C ASN A 394 17.18 19.87 5.62
N LYS A 395 17.91 20.60 4.75
CA LYS A 395 18.05 20.26 3.32
C LYS A 395 18.73 18.91 3.12
N THR A 396 19.71 18.60 3.97
CA THR A 396 20.49 17.36 3.92
C THR A 396 19.81 16.27 4.77
N ILE A 397 19.74 15.05 4.25
CA ILE A 397 19.25 13.85 4.94
C ILE A 397 20.24 12.70 4.71
N GLU A 398 20.47 11.88 5.74
CA GLU A 398 21.16 10.60 5.60
C GLU A 398 20.16 9.46 5.87
N PHE A 399 20.12 8.45 5.01
CA PHE A 399 19.20 7.33 5.15
C PHE A 399 19.79 6.02 4.61
N GLY A 400 19.15 4.92 4.98
CA GLY A 400 19.43 3.58 4.46
C GLY A 400 18.25 3.05 3.64
N LEU A 401 18.55 2.31 2.58
CA LEU A 401 17.58 1.50 1.83
C LEU A 401 18.06 0.06 1.76
N ASP A 402 17.17 -0.90 1.99
CA ASP A 402 17.46 -2.31 1.73
C ASP A 402 17.38 -2.59 0.23
N ILE A 403 18.47 -3.15 -0.32
CA ILE A 403 18.58 -3.53 -1.72
C ILE A 403 18.89 -5.02 -1.88
N THR A 404 18.68 -5.82 -0.84
CA THR A 404 18.74 -7.30 -0.85
C THR A 404 17.96 -7.91 -2.03
N PRO A 405 16.77 -7.40 -2.46
CA PRO A 405 16.09 -7.91 -3.65
C PRO A 405 16.90 -7.82 -4.95
N LEU A 406 17.86 -6.89 -5.07
CA LEU A 406 18.73 -6.80 -6.26
C LEU A 406 19.70 -7.99 -6.38
N LEU A 407 19.94 -8.75 -5.31
CA LEU A 407 20.73 -9.99 -5.34
C LEU A 407 20.10 -11.08 -6.23
N GLY A 408 18.80 -10.99 -6.54
CA GLY A 408 18.13 -11.88 -7.50
C GLY A 408 18.53 -11.64 -8.97
N TYR A 409 19.19 -10.53 -9.27
CA TYR A 409 19.50 -10.09 -10.64
C TYR A 409 21.01 -9.95 -10.93
N ILE A 410 21.88 -10.30 -9.98
CA ILE A 410 23.35 -10.23 -10.18
C ILE A 410 23.87 -11.37 -11.06
N ASN A 411 24.96 -11.12 -11.78
CA ASN A 411 25.81 -12.18 -12.29
C ASN A 411 26.78 -12.63 -11.19
N THR A 412 26.81 -13.92 -10.85
CA THR A 412 27.76 -14.44 -9.85
C THR A 412 29.16 -14.70 -10.40
N ASP A 413 29.34 -14.59 -11.72
CA ASP A 413 30.61 -14.90 -12.41
C ASP A 413 31.38 -13.62 -12.86
N SER A 414 30.82 -12.42 -12.65
CA SER A 414 31.51 -11.13 -12.82
C SER A 414 31.10 -10.10 -11.75
N ASP A 415 31.95 -9.10 -11.52
CA ASP A 415 31.58 -7.94 -10.69
C ASP A 415 30.28 -7.28 -11.21
N ASN A 416 29.50 -6.67 -10.32
CA ASN A 416 28.19 -6.09 -10.64
C ASN A 416 28.18 -4.58 -10.36
N GLN A 417 27.52 -3.83 -11.23
CA GLN A 417 27.43 -2.38 -11.12
C GLN A 417 26.10 -2.00 -10.46
N PHE A 418 26.14 -1.51 -9.22
CA PHE A 418 24.95 -1.05 -8.49
C PHE A 418 24.78 0.47 -8.63
N PHE A 419 23.53 0.93 -8.62
CA PHE A 419 23.14 2.30 -8.90
C PHE A 419 22.18 2.85 -7.84
N LEU A 420 22.44 4.07 -7.38
CA LEU A 420 21.44 4.99 -6.85
C LEU A 420 20.89 5.82 -8.01
N ILE A 421 19.57 5.94 -8.08
CA ILE A 421 18.85 6.73 -9.07
C ILE A 421 18.02 7.78 -8.34
N VAL A 422 18.17 9.05 -8.73
CA VAL A 422 17.36 10.17 -8.27
C VAL A 422 16.69 10.80 -9.47
N GLU A 423 15.38 10.61 -9.61
CA GLU A 423 14.55 11.39 -10.54
C GLU A 423 14.10 12.68 -9.85
N GLU A 424 14.20 13.79 -10.56
CA GLU A 424 13.59 15.06 -10.15
C GLU A 424 12.51 15.49 -11.16
N ARG A 425 11.37 15.97 -10.64
CA ARG A 425 10.30 16.63 -11.40
C ARG A 425 10.23 18.12 -11.02
N ASP A 426 11.17 18.90 -11.55
CA ASP A 426 11.24 20.36 -11.40
C ASP A 426 11.24 21.09 -12.76
N PRO A 427 10.10 21.06 -13.49
CA PRO A 427 10.01 21.53 -14.87
C PRO A 427 10.13 23.06 -15.03
N ASP A 428 10.15 23.80 -13.91
CA ASP A 428 10.21 25.26 -13.85
C ASP A 428 11.47 25.80 -13.11
N SER A 429 12.41 24.92 -12.74
CA SER A 429 13.69 25.24 -12.06
C SER A 429 13.52 26.02 -10.74
N LEU A 430 12.72 25.45 -9.83
CA LEU A 430 12.34 25.99 -8.53
C LEU A 430 13.09 25.36 -7.34
N ALA A 431 13.97 24.38 -7.59
CA ALA A 431 14.74 23.64 -6.61
C ALA A 431 16.23 23.50 -7.01
N GLU A 432 17.01 22.91 -6.11
CA GLU A 432 18.42 22.54 -6.26
C GLU A 432 18.77 21.44 -5.25
N GLY A 433 19.80 20.64 -5.55
CA GLY A 433 20.30 19.60 -4.63
C GLY A 433 21.42 18.72 -5.20
N SER A 434 21.92 17.80 -4.37
CA SER A 434 23.00 16.86 -4.71
C SER A 434 22.99 15.57 -3.90
N ILE A 435 23.46 14.49 -4.53
CA ILE A 435 23.90 13.27 -3.85
C ILE A 435 25.25 13.59 -3.22
N ASN A 436 25.29 13.71 -1.89
CA ASN A 436 26.49 14.05 -1.11
C ASN A 436 27.28 12.81 -0.65
N TYR A 437 26.66 11.63 -0.73
CA TYR A 437 27.29 10.33 -0.42
C TYR A 437 26.46 9.18 -1.00
N PHE A 438 27.12 8.18 -1.56
CA PHE A 438 26.52 6.87 -1.87
C PHE A 438 27.54 5.75 -1.60
N SER A 439 27.12 4.74 -0.84
CA SER A 439 27.83 3.46 -0.70
C SER A 439 26.82 2.31 -0.59
N VAL A 440 27.26 1.10 -0.93
CA VAL A 440 26.52 -0.13 -0.65
C VAL A 440 27.30 -0.96 0.37
N THR A 441 26.60 -1.52 1.36
CA THR A 441 27.19 -2.37 2.39
C THR A 441 26.64 -3.79 2.24
N ASP A 442 27.54 -4.76 2.06
CA ASP A 442 27.27 -6.19 2.21
C ASP A 442 27.30 -6.57 3.69
N TYR A 443 26.30 -7.33 4.13
CA TYR A 443 26.12 -7.86 5.48
C TYR A 443 26.04 -9.40 5.51
N SER A 444 26.25 -10.09 4.38
CA SER A 444 26.27 -11.56 4.33
C SER A 444 27.46 -12.19 5.09
N ASN A 445 28.53 -11.42 5.29
CA ASN A 445 29.77 -11.84 5.94
C ASN A 445 29.83 -11.46 7.44
N GLU A 446 30.66 -12.17 8.22
CA GLU A 446 30.88 -11.90 9.67
C GLU A 446 31.27 -10.44 9.97
N TYR A 447 31.92 -9.77 9.01
CA TYR A 447 32.28 -8.36 9.07
C TYR A 447 31.71 -7.66 7.82
N PRO A 448 30.79 -6.68 7.97
CA PRO A 448 30.18 -6.01 6.83
C PRO A 448 31.18 -5.28 5.94
N ALA A 449 31.01 -5.39 4.62
CA ALA A 449 31.90 -4.83 3.62
C ALA A 449 31.24 -3.65 2.89
N ALA A 450 31.78 -2.45 3.07
CA ALA A 450 31.27 -1.23 2.42
C ALA A 450 32.04 -0.91 1.12
N PHE A 451 31.29 -0.74 0.04
CA PHE A 451 31.75 -0.34 -1.29
C PHE A 451 31.25 1.07 -1.59
N TYR A 452 32.12 1.96 -2.07
CA TYR A 452 31.85 3.40 -2.16
C TYR A 452 31.75 3.88 -3.61
N SER A 453 30.87 4.85 -3.87
CA SER A 453 30.84 5.61 -5.13
C SER A 453 32.22 6.19 -5.46
N SER A 454 32.61 6.16 -6.74
CA SER A 454 33.81 6.86 -7.23
C SER A 454 33.66 8.38 -7.16
N ASP A 455 32.43 8.86 -7.29
CA ASP A 455 32.09 10.27 -7.33
C ASP A 455 31.60 10.71 -5.93
N PRO A 456 32.30 11.65 -5.25
CA PRO A 456 32.01 11.98 -3.86
C PRO A 456 30.83 12.95 -3.71
N VAL A 457 30.49 13.72 -4.76
CA VAL A 457 29.29 14.57 -4.83
C VAL A 457 28.80 14.59 -6.28
N VAL A 458 27.52 14.30 -6.50
CA VAL A 458 26.86 14.40 -7.82
C VAL A 458 25.72 15.41 -7.71
N GLN A 459 25.72 16.45 -8.55
CA GLN A 459 24.63 17.42 -8.61
C GLN A 459 23.38 16.79 -9.24
N ILE A 460 22.19 17.11 -8.73
CA ILE A 460 20.93 16.61 -9.31
C ILE A 460 20.68 17.28 -10.66
N THR A 461 20.31 16.47 -11.66
CA THR A 461 19.94 16.94 -13.00
C THR A 461 18.55 17.56 -12.95
N ASN A 462 18.45 18.88 -13.17
CA ASN A 462 17.17 19.60 -13.19
C ASN A 462 16.12 18.88 -14.07
N ASN A 463 14.97 18.52 -13.49
CA ASN A 463 13.86 17.85 -14.18
C ASN A 463 14.28 16.56 -14.91
N GLY A 464 15.21 15.78 -14.33
CA GLY A 464 15.85 14.65 -14.97
C GLY A 464 16.25 13.53 -14.01
N PHE A 465 16.89 12.50 -14.57
CA PHE A 465 17.50 11.43 -13.80
C PHE A 465 18.95 11.77 -13.45
N THR A 466 19.36 11.39 -12.24
CA THR A 466 20.71 11.52 -11.71
C THR A 466 21.16 10.16 -11.22
N TYR A 467 22.34 9.72 -11.65
CA TYR A 467 22.88 8.40 -11.29
C TYR A 467 24.18 8.57 -10.49
N ALA A 468 24.30 7.81 -9.41
CA ALA A 468 25.57 7.53 -8.75
C ALA A 468 25.73 6.01 -8.68
N SER A 469 26.93 5.48 -8.87
CA SER A 469 27.14 4.03 -9.00
C SER A 469 28.35 3.50 -8.23
N VAL A 470 28.33 2.21 -7.93
CA VAL A 470 29.39 1.49 -7.24
C VAL A 470 29.57 0.11 -7.85
N LEU A 471 30.84 -0.32 -8.02
CA LEU A 471 31.18 -1.65 -8.48
C LEU A 471 31.38 -2.58 -7.27
N ILE A 472 30.69 -3.72 -7.26
CA ILE A 472 30.75 -4.71 -6.17
C ILE A 472 31.24 -6.06 -6.73
N PRO A 473 32.23 -6.73 -6.10
CA PRO A 473 32.75 -8.02 -6.57
C PRO A 473 31.73 -9.17 -6.55
N THR A 474 32.10 -10.30 -7.18
CA THR A 474 31.29 -11.53 -7.28
C THR A 474 30.92 -12.22 -5.97
N ASP A 475 31.61 -11.95 -4.87
CA ASP A 475 31.63 -12.79 -3.66
C ASP A 475 30.53 -12.42 -2.65
N LEU A 476 29.28 -12.34 -3.13
CA LEU A 476 28.07 -12.08 -2.35
C LEU A 476 27.31 -13.38 -2.09
N ASP A 477 26.86 -13.64 -0.85
CA ASP A 477 25.90 -14.72 -0.59
C ASP A 477 24.52 -14.32 -1.11
N ILE A 478 23.89 -15.19 -1.90
CA ILE A 478 22.57 -14.96 -2.49
C ILE A 478 21.73 -16.22 -2.40
N MET A 479 20.41 -16.07 -2.24
CA MET A 479 19.51 -17.20 -2.36
C MET A 479 19.45 -17.67 -3.83
N LYS A 480 19.56 -18.98 -4.07
CA LYS A 480 19.57 -19.58 -5.42
C LYS A 480 18.54 -20.69 -5.52
N ILE A 481 17.70 -20.63 -6.56
CA ILE A 481 16.82 -21.73 -6.95
C ILE A 481 17.67 -22.82 -7.62
N LYS A 482 17.68 -24.03 -7.04
CA LYS A 482 18.42 -25.19 -7.56
C LYS A 482 17.59 -26.02 -8.56
N THR A 483 16.28 -25.80 -8.62
CA THR A 483 15.41 -26.44 -9.61
C THR A 483 15.59 -25.79 -10.99
N SER A 484 16.60 -26.25 -11.74
CA SER A 484 16.86 -25.80 -13.12
C SER A 484 15.98 -26.51 -14.18
N GLY A 485 14.85 -27.10 -13.77
CA GLY A 485 13.98 -27.88 -14.64
C GLY A 485 13.08 -28.86 -13.88
N LEU A 486 11.88 -29.09 -14.40
CA LEU A 486 10.87 -29.95 -13.81
C LEU A 486 10.81 -31.32 -14.50
N PRO A 487 10.59 -32.43 -13.76
CA PRO A 487 10.27 -33.73 -14.35
C PRO A 487 9.05 -33.67 -15.29
N PRO A 488 9.02 -34.47 -16.37
CA PRO A 488 7.89 -34.47 -17.29
C PRO A 488 6.62 -34.99 -16.58
N ALA A 489 5.54 -34.21 -16.67
CA ALA A 489 4.24 -34.56 -16.12
C ALA A 489 3.40 -35.38 -17.14
N VAL A 490 2.47 -36.21 -16.65
CA VAL A 490 1.61 -37.07 -17.48
C VAL A 490 0.18 -36.55 -17.46
N VAL A 491 -0.45 -36.46 -18.63
CA VAL A 491 -1.82 -35.97 -18.77
C VAL A 491 -2.80 -36.95 -18.11
N GLY A 492 -3.60 -36.44 -17.17
CA GLY A 492 -4.57 -37.20 -16.37
C GLY A 492 -4.02 -37.84 -15.10
N GLU A 493 -2.73 -37.70 -14.78
CA GLU A 493 -2.11 -38.26 -13.57
C GLU A 493 -1.69 -37.16 -12.57
N PRO A 494 -1.79 -37.38 -11.24
CA PRO A 494 -1.33 -36.42 -10.25
C PRO A 494 0.17 -36.13 -10.35
N TYR A 495 0.52 -34.85 -10.46
CA TYR A 495 1.88 -34.33 -10.45
C TYR A 495 2.19 -33.70 -9.10
N VAL A 496 3.37 -34.00 -8.55
CA VAL A 496 3.90 -33.40 -7.31
C VAL A 496 5.41 -33.27 -7.43
N PHE A 497 5.95 -32.08 -7.19
CA PHE A 497 7.38 -31.80 -7.18
C PHE A 497 7.73 -30.76 -6.10
N GLN A 498 8.75 -31.05 -5.29
CA GLN A 498 9.25 -30.12 -4.28
C GLN A 498 10.37 -29.24 -4.87
N MET A 499 10.13 -27.94 -4.95
CA MET A 499 11.14 -26.95 -5.34
C MET A 499 12.29 -26.91 -4.33
N GLN A 500 13.50 -26.60 -4.81
CA GLN A 500 14.72 -26.61 -4.01
C GLN A 500 15.48 -25.29 -4.15
N SER A 501 15.94 -24.74 -3.02
CA SER A 501 16.79 -23.54 -2.96
C SER A 501 17.94 -23.69 -1.95
N GLU A 502 19.00 -22.92 -2.15
CA GLU A 502 20.10 -22.70 -1.19
C GLU A 502 20.34 -21.21 -0.95
N GLY A 503 21.18 -20.86 0.04
CA GLY A 503 21.35 -19.49 0.53
C GLY A 503 20.19 -19.02 1.41
N GLY A 504 20.37 -17.92 2.14
CA GLY A 504 19.32 -17.28 2.96
C GLY A 504 18.79 -18.11 4.14
N THR A 505 18.05 -17.43 5.03
CA THR A 505 17.60 -17.95 6.33
C THR A 505 16.15 -18.44 6.27
N PRO A 506 15.82 -19.67 6.69
CA PRO A 506 14.44 -20.14 6.77
C PRO A 506 13.62 -19.42 7.88
N PRO A 507 12.27 -19.38 7.78
CA PRO A 507 11.43 -19.96 6.74
C PRO A 507 11.50 -19.17 5.43
N ARG A 508 11.48 -19.89 4.30
CA ARG A 508 11.42 -19.30 2.95
C ARG A 508 9.99 -19.36 2.42
N GLN A 509 9.57 -18.40 1.61
CA GLN A 509 8.29 -18.45 0.87
C GLN A 509 8.53 -18.53 -0.63
N TRP A 510 7.84 -19.45 -1.29
CA TRP A 510 7.90 -19.64 -2.75
C TRP A 510 6.69 -19.02 -3.44
N HIS A 511 6.94 -18.31 -4.54
CA HIS A 511 5.90 -17.63 -5.32
C HIS A 511 6.02 -17.94 -6.81
N LEU A 512 4.88 -18.02 -7.49
CA LEU A 512 4.78 -18.25 -8.93
C LEU A 512 4.66 -16.91 -9.65
N VAL A 513 5.63 -16.57 -10.50
CA VAL A 513 5.74 -15.26 -11.15
C VAL A 513 5.14 -15.34 -12.56
N LYS A 514 4.08 -14.55 -12.80
CA LYS A 514 3.36 -14.50 -14.07
C LYS A 514 3.97 -13.41 -14.97
N GLN A 515 4.65 -13.84 -16.03
CA GLN A 515 5.31 -12.92 -16.97
C GLN A 515 4.31 -12.16 -17.85
N THR A 516 4.69 -10.92 -18.21
CA THR A 516 4.04 -10.10 -19.23
C THR A 516 5.07 -9.74 -20.30
N THR A 517 4.71 -9.82 -21.56
CA THR A 517 5.54 -9.35 -22.69
C THR A 517 5.01 -8.02 -23.20
N GLU A 518 5.91 -7.09 -23.57
CA GLU A 518 5.55 -5.84 -24.23
C GLU A 518 6.08 -5.73 -25.66
N GLU A 519 5.33 -5.02 -26.51
CA GLU A 519 5.72 -4.62 -27.87
C GLU A 519 5.32 -3.16 -28.10
N VAL A 520 6.29 -2.30 -28.45
CA VAL A 520 6.07 -0.86 -28.73
C VAL A 520 5.92 -0.64 -30.23
N PHE A 521 4.88 0.09 -30.63
CA PHE A 521 4.56 0.37 -32.03
C PHE A 521 3.79 1.71 -32.17
N THR A 522 3.20 1.95 -33.34
CA THR A 522 2.44 3.18 -33.63
C THR A 522 1.03 2.84 -34.10
N GLN A 523 0.01 3.47 -33.51
CA GLN A 523 -1.41 3.27 -33.83
C GLN A 523 -2.23 4.53 -33.51
N GLU A 524 -3.08 4.97 -34.43
CA GLU A 524 -4.03 6.06 -34.19
C GLU A 524 -5.18 5.60 -33.26
N ILE A 525 -5.67 6.50 -32.38
CA ILE A 525 -6.86 6.24 -31.56
C ILE A 525 -8.12 6.29 -32.43
N SER A 526 -8.97 5.26 -32.32
CA SER A 526 -10.28 5.26 -33.01
C SER A 526 -11.21 6.32 -32.43
N ALA A 527 -11.74 7.18 -33.30
CA ALA A 527 -12.78 8.15 -32.97
C ALA A 527 -14.20 7.52 -32.89
N GLN A 528 -14.33 6.20 -32.99
CA GLN A 528 -15.59 5.47 -32.86
C GLN A 528 -15.91 5.16 -31.39
N GLY A 529 -17.21 5.09 -31.05
CA GLY A 529 -17.68 4.62 -29.76
C GLY A 529 -18.96 5.31 -29.30
N THR A 530 -19.68 4.64 -28.40
CA THR A 530 -20.81 5.20 -27.66
C THR A 530 -20.26 5.98 -26.47
N TYR A 531 -20.71 7.22 -26.27
CA TYR A 531 -20.35 8.01 -25.09
C TYR A 531 -20.94 7.38 -23.82
N MET A 532 -20.13 7.27 -22.77
CA MET A 532 -20.51 6.71 -21.48
C MET A 532 -20.40 7.79 -20.40
N GLU A 533 -21.36 7.81 -19.48
CA GLU A 533 -21.39 8.72 -18.32
C GLU A 533 -21.33 7.90 -17.03
N PRO A 534 -20.36 8.15 -16.12
CA PRO A 534 -20.27 7.48 -14.83
C PRO A 534 -21.26 8.08 -13.83
N ASP A 535 -21.68 7.29 -12.83
CA ASP A 535 -22.48 7.77 -11.70
C ASP A 535 -21.79 8.90 -10.91
N ASN A 536 -20.46 9.00 -11.01
CA ASN A 536 -19.69 10.15 -10.56
C ASN A 536 -18.40 10.34 -11.39
N TRP A 537 -18.12 11.55 -11.84
CA TRP A 537 -16.90 11.84 -12.63
C TRP A 537 -15.59 11.77 -11.85
N SER A 538 -15.64 11.83 -10.52
CA SER A 538 -14.48 11.66 -9.64
C SER A 538 -14.37 10.26 -9.05
N TYR A 539 -15.41 9.40 -9.11
CA TYR A 539 -15.40 8.10 -8.42
C TYR A 539 -16.37 7.00 -8.89
N GLY A 540 -17.13 7.20 -9.96
CA GLY A 540 -18.13 6.24 -10.42
C GLY A 540 -17.51 5.17 -11.33
N ASN A 541 -17.72 3.90 -11.02
CA ASN A 541 -17.49 2.82 -11.97
C ASN A 541 -18.58 2.82 -13.05
N ILE A 542 -18.21 2.48 -14.28
CA ILE A 542 -19.14 2.14 -15.36
C ILE A 542 -19.04 0.62 -15.55
N PRO A 543 -19.97 -0.19 -15.02
CA PRO A 543 -19.97 -1.63 -15.23
C PRO A 543 -20.28 -1.93 -16.71
N TYR A 544 -19.42 -2.70 -17.35
CA TYR A 544 -19.53 -3.04 -18.77
C TYR A 544 -19.37 -4.56 -18.97
N PRO A 545 -20.43 -5.29 -19.37
CA PRO A 545 -20.31 -6.71 -19.71
C PRO A 545 -19.52 -6.85 -21.01
N LEU A 546 -18.65 -7.85 -21.08
CA LEU A 546 -17.81 -8.07 -22.25
C LEU A 546 -18.53 -8.96 -23.29
N PRO A 547 -18.31 -8.75 -24.60
CA PRO A 547 -18.83 -9.63 -25.65
C PRO A 547 -18.11 -11.00 -25.70
N PHE A 548 -16.97 -11.12 -25.02
CA PHE A 548 -16.15 -12.33 -24.88
C PHE A 548 -15.63 -12.47 -23.43
N SER A 549 -15.36 -13.70 -22.99
CA SER A 549 -14.64 -13.94 -21.73
C SER A 549 -13.17 -13.54 -21.90
N PHE A 550 -12.72 -12.47 -21.25
CA PHE A 550 -11.37 -11.92 -21.39
C PHE A 550 -10.37 -12.65 -20.47
N PRO A 551 -9.28 -13.24 -21.00
CA PRO A 551 -8.26 -13.91 -20.21
C PRO A 551 -7.11 -12.96 -19.82
N VAL A 552 -6.85 -12.81 -18.52
CA VAL A 552 -5.65 -12.12 -18.01
C VAL A 552 -5.19 -12.74 -16.69
N TYR A 553 -3.87 -12.94 -16.53
CA TYR A 553 -3.27 -13.57 -15.35
C TYR A 553 -3.97 -14.88 -14.91
N GLU A 554 -4.37 -15.73 -15.87
CA GLU A 554 -5.11 -17.00 -15.68
C GLU A 554 -6.58 -16.88 -15.25
N ASN A 555 -7.04 -15.68 -14.88
CA ASN A 555 -8.44 -15.42 -14.61
C ASN A 555 -9.22 -15.17 -15.91
N LEU A 556 -10.52 -15.48 -15.90
CA LEU A 556 -11.46 -15.18 -16.97
C LEU A 556 -12.50 -14.19 -16.45
N TYR A 557 -12.69 -13.08 -17.15
CA TYR A 557 -13.65 -12.04 -16.79
C TYR A 557 -14.68 -11.82 -17.90
N ASP A 558 -15.96 -11.84 -17.54
CA ASP A 558 -17.08 -11.54 -18.46
C ASP A 558 -17.62 -10.11 -18.26
N THR A 559 -17.02 -9.32 -17.38
CA THR A 559 -17.43 -7.94 -17.04
C THR A 559 -16.23 -7.17 -16.51
N ILE A 560 -16.18 -5.88 -16.81
CA ILE A 560 -15.17 -4.93 -16.34
C ILE A 560 -15.83 -3.67 -15.77
N TYR A 561 -15.08 -2.92 -14.97
CA TYR A 561 -15.54 -1.69 -14.31
C TYR A 561 -14.66 -0.54 -14.78
N ILE A 562 -15.18 0.28 -15.70
CA ILE A 562 -14.44 1.36 -16.35
C ILE A 562 -14.45 2.59 -15.44
N HIS A 563 -13.27 3.11 -15.07
CA HIS A 563 -13.15 4.19 -14.11
C HIS A 563 -12.68 5.51 -14.78
N PRO A 564 -13.25 6.68 -14.42
CA PRO A 564 -12.83 8.00 -14.91
C PRO A 564 -11.37 8.38 -14.61
N GLY A 565 -10.74 7.75 -13.62
CA GLY A 565 -9.30 7.93 -13.35
C GLY A 565 -8.36 7.33 -14.42
N GLY A 566 -8.89 6.83 -15.54
CA GLY A 566 -8.11 6.36 -16.70
C GLY A 566 -7.68 4.89 -16.69
N PHE A 567 -8.49 4.02 -16.06
CA PHE A 567 -8.22 2.59 -15.92
C PHE A 567 -9.50 1.76 -15.86
N ILE A 568 -9.36 0.44 -15.89
CA ILE A 568 -10.44 -0.52 -15.60
C ILE A 568 -10.08 -1.41 -14.41
N MET A 569 -11.10 -1.91 -13.71
CA MET A 569 -10.98 -2.95 -12.67
C MET A 569 -11.83 -4.16 -13.04
N PHE A 570 -11.56 -5.30 -12.39
CA PHE A 570 -12.32 -6.54 -12.56
C PHE A 570 -13.35 -6.81 -11.44
N GLU A 571 -13.43 -5.95 -10.43
CA GLU A 571 -14.41 -5.99 -9.32
C GLU A 571 -15.10 -4.63 -9.15
N ASP A 572 -16.35 -4.62 -8.66
CA ASP A 572 -17.11 -3.37 -8.44
C ASP A 572 -16.69 -2.65 -7.16
N THR A 573 -15.59 -1.90 -7.25
CA THR A 573 -14.97 -1.20 -6.11
C THR A 573 -14.97 0.32 -6.35
N GLN A 574 -15.71 1.07 -5.55
CA GLN A 574 -16.34 2.35 -5.93
C GLN A 574 -15.56 3.68 -5.69
N TYR A 575 -14.20 3.68 -5.70
CA TYR A 575 -13.35 4.89 -5.54
C TYR A 575 -13.86 5.75 -4.30
N PRO A 576 -14.02 7.11 -4.24
CA PRO A 576 -12.99 8.16 -4.25
C PRO A 576 -11.86 7.97 -3.25
N TRP A 577 -10.60 8.06 -3.72
CA TRP A 577 -9.40 7.87 -2.90
C TRP A 577 -8.86 9.20 -2.32
N PRO A 578 -8.92 9.43 -0.99
CA PRO A 578 -8.39 10.64 -0.37
C PRO A 578 -7.10 10.39 0.43
N TYR A 579 -6.63 9.14 0.47
CA TYR A 579 -5.42 8.70 1.16
C TYR A 579 -4.32 8.19 0.23
N LEU A 580 -4.65 7.78 -1.00
CA LEU A 580 -3.65 7.47 -2.01
C LEU A 580 -2.88 8.73 -2.40
N TYR A 581 -1.56 8.61 -2.52
CA TYR A 581 -0.64 9.60 -3.10
C TYR A 581 0.45 8.91 -3.95
N ASP A 582 0.18 7.70 -4.45
CA ASP A 582 1.12 6.88 -5.20
C ASP A 582 0.36 5.99 -6.21
N GLU A 583 0.30 6.45 -7.46
CA GLU A 583 -0.39 5.75 -8.56
C GLU A 583 0.21 4.36 -8.87
N GLN A 584 1.51 4.13 -8.64
CA GLN A 584 2.14 2.81 -8.83
C GLN A 584 1.72 1.82 -7.75
N LEU A 585 1.72 2.24 -6.48
CA LEU A 585 1.41 1.39 -5.34
C LEU A 585 -0.03 0.86 -5.41
N LEU A 586 -0.95 1.66 -5.96
CA LEU A 586 -2.26 1.15 -6.34
C LEU A 586 -2.17 0.03 -7.37
N ILE A 587 -1.56 0.27 -8.53
CA ILE A 587 -1.57 -0.69 -9.64
C ILE A 587 -1.07 -2.05 -9.13
N ARG A 588 0.03 -2.06 -8.37
CA ARG A 588 0.58 -3.27 -7.71
C ARG A 588 -0.45 -4.06 -6.88
N ASN A 589 -1.37 -3.37 -6.20
CA ASN A 589 -2.35 -3.95 -5.26
C ASN A 589 -3.80 -3.94 -5.79
N THR A 590 -4.01 -3.69 -7.08
CA THR A 590 -5.33 -3.69 -7.73
C THR A 590 -5.34 -4.66 -8.90
N ALA A 591 -6.38 -5.48 -9.03
CA ALA A 591 -6.64 -6.22 -10.27
C ALA A 591 -7.19 -5.26 -11.34
N CYS A 592 -6.30 -4.66 -12.13
CA CYS A 592 -6.62 -3.59 -13.09
C CYS A 592 -5.77 -3.62 -14.37
N LEU A 593 -6.30 -2.96 -15.41
CA LEU A 593 -5.52 -2.49 -16.56
C LEU A 593 -5.60 -0.95 -16.61
N ALA A 594 -4.43 -0.31 -16.59
CA ALA A 594 -4.28 1.13 -16.44
C ALA A 594 -3.47 1.72 -17.62
N PRO A 595 -4.12 2.16 -18.72
CA PRO A 595 -3.44 2.85 -19.80
C PRO A 595 -2.88 4.22 -19.38
N PHE A 596 -3.61 5.00 -18.58
CA PHE A 596 -3.13 6.28 -18.06
C PHE A 596 -3.86 6.61 -16.76
N LEU A 597 -3.34 6.09 -15.65
CA LEU A 597 -3.95 6.28 -14.34
C LEU A 597 -3.51 7.62 -13.76
N CYS A 598 -4.44 8.54 -13.57
CA CYS A 598 -4.17 9.87 -13.03
C CYS A 598 -5.32 10.32 -12.13
N ARG A 599 -5.03 10.59 -10.85
CA ARG A 599 -6.03 11.03 -9.87
C ARG A 599 -6.62 12.42 -10.12
N TRP A 600 -5.93 13.24 -10.91
CA TRP A 600 -6.29 14.62 -11.23
C TRP A 600 -6.99 14.74 -12.59
N LEU A 601 -7.33 13.62 -13.23
CA LEU A 601 -8.03 13.61 -14.51
C LEU A 601 -9.49 14.06 -14.34
N THR A 602 -9.85 15.16 -15.00
CA THR A 602 -11.18 15.80 -14.96
C THR A 602 -11.80 15.90 -16.35
N TYR A 603 -13.08 16.27 -16.43
CA TYR A 603 -13.89 16.17 -17.63
C TYR A 603 -14.85 17.36 -17.83
N ASP A 604 -14.53 18.26 -18.76
CA ASP A 604 -15.49 19.20 -19.33
C ASP A 604 -16.23 18.58 -20.52
N THR A 605 -17.37 17.96 -20.24
CA THR A 605 -18.24 17.35 -21.24
C THR A 605 -18.80 18.35 -22.24
N ALA A 606 -18.87 19.65 -21.91
CA ALA A 606 -19.27 20.69 -22.85
C ALA A 606 -18.18 21.04 -23.88
N SER A 607 -16.91 20.79 -23.55
CA SER A 607 -15.76 20.89 -24.46
C SER A 607 -15.47 19.58 -25.22
N GLY A 608 -16.33 18.56 -25.08
CA GLY A 608 -16.17 17.27 -25.77
C GLY A 608 -15.13 16.35 -25.13
N GLN A 609 -14.85 16.53 -23.83
CA GLN A 609 -14.16 15.55 -23.00
C GLN A 609 -15.16 14.46 -22.53
N GLY A 610 -14.66 13.28 -22.14
CA GLY A 610 -15.48 12.18 -21.64
C GLY A 610 -14.85 10.79 -21.82
N ILE A 611 -15.70 9.77 -21.82
CA ILE A 611 -15.36 8.36 -22.03
C ILE A 611 -16.22 7.82 -23.18
N TRP A 612 -15.62 7.02 -24.07
CA TRP A 612 -16.33 6.31 -25.15
C TRP A 612 -15.95 4.85 -25.18
N VAL A 613 -16.91 3.98 -25.49
CA VAL A 613 -16.71 2.53 -25.63
C VAL A 613 -17.18 2.07 -27.01
N HIS A 614 -16.36 1.28 -27.68
CA HIS A 614 -16.62 0.69 -28.99
C HIS A 614 -16.39 -0.82 -28.93
N GLU A 615 -17.39 -1.60 -29.29
CA GLU A 615 -17.35 -3.07 -29.27
C GLU A 615 -17.51 -3.68 -30.68
N THR A 616 -16.92 -4.84 -30.88
CA THR A 616 -17.19 -5.79 -31.96
C THR A 616 -17.36 -7.19 -31.36
N GLU A 617 -17.58 -8.22 -32.18
CA GLU A 617 -17.72 -9.60 -31.67
C GLU A 617 -16.43 -10.10 -30.97
N ASP A 618 -15.24 -9.64 -31.41
CA ASP A 618 -13.94 -10.12 -30.94
C ASP A 618 -13.10 -9.07 -30.17
N GLN A 619 -13.48 -7.78 -30.18
CA GLN A 619 -12.68 -6.68 -29.63
C GLN A 619 -13.52 -5.64 -28.86
N LEU A 620 -12.99 -5.16 -27.72
CA LEU A 620 -13.45 -3.95 -27.04
C LEU A 620 -12.38 -2.86 -27.13
N SER A 621 -12.79 -1.61 -27.34
CA SER A 621 -11.94 -0.42 -27.20
C SER A 621 -12.61 0.64 -26.35
N ILE A 622 -11.88 1.17 -25.37
CA ILE A 622 -12.31 2.20 -24.41
C ILE A 622 -11.39 3.40 -24.59
N ARG A 623 -11.95 4.60 -24.81
CA ARG A 623 -11.22 5.85 -25.03
C ARG A 623 -11.60 6.85 -23.96
N TRP A 624 -10.60 7.46 -23.32
CA TRP A 624 -10.77 8.58 -22.41
C TRP A 624 -10.19 9.84 -23.06
N LYS A 625 -10.85 10.98 -22.87
CA LYS A 625 -10.32 12.30 -23.19
C LYS A 625 -10.68 13.26 -22.06
N GLY A 626 -9.70 13.81 -21.36
CA GLY A 626 -9.91 14.63 -20.18
C GLY A 626 -8.79 15.65 -19.97
N GLU A 627 -8.88 16.41 -18.90
CA GLU A 627 -7.97 17.52 -18.56
C GLU A 627 -7.44 17.34 -17.14
N ILE A 628 -6.13 17.50 -16.94
CA ILE A 628 -5.49 17.22 -15.65
C ILE A 628 -5.46 18.50 -14.79
N ASP A 629 -6.18 18.54 -13.65
CA ASP A 629 -6.12 19.62 -12.63
C ASP A 629 -4.88 19.42 -11.73
N ASP A 630 -3.69 19.51 -12.33
CA ASP A 630 -2.42 19.60 -11.59
C ASP A 630 -1.90 21.05 -11.58
N TYR A 631 -1.14 21.43 -10.56
CA TYR A 631 -1.01 22.82 -10.14
C TYR A 631 -0.28 23.70 -11.17
N ASN A 632 -1.08 24.47 -11.93
CA ASN A 632 -0.71 25.40 -13.01
C ASN A 632 -0.42 24.75 -14.39
N TYR A 633 -0.58 23.44 -14.55
CA TYR A 633 -0.42 22.75 -15.83
C TYR A 633 -1.67 21.93 -16.15
N TRP A 634 -2.39 22.35 -17.21
CA TRP A 634 -3.73 21.85 -17.55
C TRP A 634 -3.73 21.19 -18.95
N PRO A 635 -3.04 20.06 -19.14
CA PRO A 635 -3.00 19.37 -20.42
C PRO A 635 -4.33 18.63 -20.67
N VAL A 636 -4.84 18.73 -21.89
CA VAL A 636 -5.92 17.84 -22.37
C VAL A 636 -5.27 16.57 -22.91
N VAL A 637 -5.40 15.48 -22.17
CA VAL A 637 -4.87 14.16 -22.53
C VAL A 637 -5.93 13.32 -23.25
N GLU A 638 -5.49 12.48 -24.18
CA GLU A 638 -6.33 11.51 -24.87
C GLU A 638 -5.62 10.17 -25.00
N PHE A 639 -6.25 9.10 -24.51
CA PHE A 639 -5.69 7.75 -24.49
C PHE A 639 -6.78 6.69 -24.60
N SER A 640 -6.40 5.46 -24.94
CA SER A 640 -7.32 4.33 -25.02
C SER A 640 -6.72 3.00 -24.59
N LEU A 641 -7.61 2.11 -24.16
CA LEU A 641 -7.38 0.69 -23.89
C LEU A 641 -8.10 -0.12 -24.97
N SER A 642 -7.47 -1.13 -25.54
CA SER A 642 -8.15 -2.15 -26.36
C SER A 642 -7.86 -3.55 -25.85
N LEU A 643 -8.88 -4.42 -25.89
CA LEU A 643 -8.90 -5.79 -25.39
C LEU A 643 -9.49 -6.72 -26.46
N ASN A 644 -9.05 -7.98 -26.53
CA ASN A 644 -9.67 -9.01 -27.37
C ASN A 644 -9.82 -10.36 -26.66
N ALA A 645 -10.52 -11.30 -27.31
CA ALA A 645 -10.74 -12.65 -26.80
C ALA A 645 -9.44 -13.48 -26.58
N GLU A 646 -8.35 -13.17 -27.28
CA GLU A 646 -7.04 -13.84 -27.13
C GLU A 646 -6.17 -13.33 -25.97
N GLY A 647 -6.65 -12.35 -25.19
CA GLY A 647 -5.91 -11.74 -24.07
C GLY A 647 -4.85 -10.72 -24.53
N GLU A 648 -4.99 -10.15 -25.72
CA GLU A 648 -4.19 -9.02 -26.16
C GLU A 648 -4.71 -7.73 -25.50
N ILE A 649 -3.80 -6.95 -24.94
CA ILE A 649 -4.05 -5.65 -24.30
C ILE A 649 -3.27 -4.61 -25.10
N ILE A 650 -3.88 -3.48 -25.46
CA ILE A 650 -3.18 -2.37 -26.13
C ILE A 650 -3.50 -1.06 -25.41
N PHE A 651 -2.46 -0.35 -24.98
CA PHE A 651 -2.53 1.04 -24.56
C PHE A 651 -2.13 1.94 -25.75
N ILE A 652 -2.89 2.99 -26.03
CA ILE A 652 -2.64 3.92 -27.15
C ILE A 652 -2.79 5.36 -26.65
N TYR A 653 -1.91 6.27 -27.06
CA TYR A 653 -1.89 7.66 -26.62
C TYR A 653 -2.03 8.60 -27.83
N GLY A 654 -3.09 9.42 -27.85
CA GLY A 654 -3.43 10.32 -28.96
C GLY A 654 -3.07 11.79 -28.71
N SER A 655 -2.50 12.09 -27.54
CA SER A 655 -2.00 13.41 -27.14
C SER A 655 -0.50 13.38 -26.88
N GLU A 656 0.18 14.50 -27.10
CA GLU A 656 1.51 14.73 -26.53
C GLU A 656 1.36 14.97 -25.01
N ILE A 657 2.19 14.32 -24.19
CA ILE A 657 2.10 14.41 -22.72
C ILE A 657 3.51 14.62 -22.12
N GLU A 658 3.74 15.78 -21.50
CA GLU A 658 4.92 16.04 -20.65
C GLU A 658 4.74 15.32 -19.30
N THR A 659 5.05 14.02 -19.25
CA THR A 659 4.84 13.15 -18.08
C THR A 659 5.46 13.69 -16.79
N ARG A 660 6.59 14.41 -16.84
CA ARG A 660 7.23 15.03 -15.67
C ARG A 660 6.49 16.26 -15.12
N ARG A 661 5.46 16.77 -15.81
CA ARG A 661 4.57 17.85 -15.31
C ARG A 661 3.28 17.33 -14.66
N VAL A 662 3.06 16.00 -14.62
CA VAL A 662 1.79 15.40 -14.14
C VAL A 662 2.04 14.17 -13.28
N ASN A 663 1.21 13.99 -12.26
CA ASN A 663 1.22 12.77 -11.46
C ASN A 663 0.33 11.70 -12.11
N TRP A 664 0.96 10.64 -12.63
CA TRP A 664 0.32 9.55 -13.36
C TRP A 664 1.13 8.25 -13.21
N SER A 665 0.53 7.11 -13.60
CA SER A 665 1.26 5.88 -13.93
C SER A 665 0.47 5.02 -14.92
N CYS A 666 1.07 3.95 -15.45
CA CYS A 666 0.38 2.98 -16.32
C CYS A 666 0.89 1.57 -16.09
N GLY A 667 0.07 0.56 -16.32
CA GLY A 667 0.46 -0.84 -16.15
C GLY A 667 -0.70 -1.84 -16.12
N ILE A 668 -0.35 -3.10 -15.92
CA ILE A 668 -1.33 -4.19 -15.67
C ILE A 668 -0.97 -4.90 -14.37
N SER A 669 -1.95 -5.49 -13.70
CA SER A 669 -1.71 -6.17 -12.41
C SER A 669 -2.80 -7.18 -12.05
N GLU A 670 -2.38 -8.25 -11.37
CA GLU A 670 -3.23 -9.23 -10.69
C GLU A 670 -3.71 -8.72 -9.31
N GLY A 671 -3.11 -7.64 -8.79
CA GLY A 671 -3.47 -7.02 -7.51
C GLY A 671 -2.84 -7.64 -6.26
N ASN A 672 -1.93 -8.59 -6.44
CA ASN A 672 -1.26 -9.31 -5.35
C ASN A 672 0.15 -8.78 -5.01
N ASN A 673 0.52 -7.59 -5.52
CA ASN A 673 1.79 -6.91 -5.25
C ASN A 673 3.05 -7.70 -5.69
N LEU A 674 2.86 -8.70 -6.55
CA LEU A 674 3.89 -9.56 -7.14
C LEU A 674 3.77 -9.62 -8.68
N ASN A 675 2.57 -9.95 -9.18
CA ASN A 675 2.30 -10.14 -10.59
C ASN A 675 1.71 -8.85 -11.19
N TYR A 676 2.60 -7.92 -11.56
CA TYR A 676 2.28 -6.67 -12.23
C TYR A 676 3.34 -6.34 -13.30
N HIS A 677 3.01 -5.45 -14.23
CA HIS A 677 3.95 -4.93 -15.23
C HIS A 677 3.75 -3.43 -15.45
N PHE A 678 4.82 -2.65 -15.24
CA PHE A 678 4.92 -1.24 -15.64
C PHE A 678 5.65 -1.18 -16.99
N PRO A 679 4.98 -0.80 -18.10
CA PRO A 679 5.63 -0.72 -19.39
C PRO A 679 6.62 0.43 -19.50
N TYR A 680 7.64 0.28 -20.34
CA TYR A 680 8.76 1.24 -20.51
C TYR A 680 8.34 2.70 -20.82
N ILE A 681 7.08 2.92 -21.21
CA ILE A 681 6.50 4.25 -21.38
C ILE A 681 6.38 5.06 -20.06
N GLU A 682 6.31 4.41 -18.89
CA GLU A 682 6.17 5.07 -17.58
C GLU A 682 7.35 6.01 -17.27
N ASP A 683 8.57 5.57 -17.59
CA ASP A 683 9.81 6.34 -17.39
C ASP A 683 10.09 7.37 -18.51
N GLN A 684 9.27 7.44 -19.57
CA GLN A 684 9.50 8.39 -20.67
C GLN A 684 9.07 9.79 -20.27
N ALA A 685 9.99 10.76 -20.37
CA ALA A 685 9.75 12.17 -20.05
C ALA A 685 8.77 12.90 -20.99
N LEU A 686 8.44 12.27 -22.13
CA LEU A 686 7.51 12.78 -23.13
C LEU A 686 6.85 11.59 -23.85
N ILE A 687 5.52 11.54 -23.82
CA ILE A 687 4.73 10.66 -24.70
C ILE A 687 4.35 11.46 -25.94
N ILE A 688 4.48 10.87 -27.12
CA ILE A 688 4.07 11.47 -28.39
C ILE A 688 2.75 10.86 -28.87
N PRO A 689 1.96 11.58 -29.70
CA PRO A 689 0.77 11.03 -30.33
C PRO A 689 1.05 9.76 -31.14
N ASP A 690 0.03 8.91 -31.20
CA ASP A 690 -0.01 7.60 -31.86
C ASP A 690 0.98 6.57 -31.30
N TYR A 691 1.66 6.85 -30.19
CA TYR A 691 2.47 5.85 -29.47
C TYR A 691 1.55 4.75 -28.92
N ALA A 692 1.93 3.49 -29.10
CA ALA A 692 1.16 2.34 -28.63
C ALA A 692 2.05 1.29 -27.96
N VAL A 693 1.54 0.69 -26.88
CA VAL A 693 2.16 -0.45 -26.19
C VAL A 693 1.17 -1.61 -26.20
N LYS A 694 1.56 -2.71 -26.83
CA LYS A 694 0.86 -3.99 -26.72
C LYS A 694 1.44 -4.76 -25.53
N LEU A 695 0.56 -5.32 -24.70
CA LEU A 695 0.87 -6.13 -23.53
C LEU A 695 0.17 -7.47 -23.63
N ARG A 696 0.81 -8.52 -23.12
CA ARG A 696 0.23 -9.87 -23.05
C ARG A 696 0.77 -10.64 -21.86
N THR A 697 -0.11 -11.13 -20.99
CA THR A 697 0.27 -12.07 -19.93
C THR A 697 0.53 -13.46 -20.52
N ILE A 698 1.62 -14.10 -20.13
CA ILE A 698 1.93 -15.49 -20.53
C ILE A 698 1.09 -16.44 -19.66
N PRO A 699 0.16 -17.23 -20.24
CA PRO A 699 -0.69 -18.12 -19.47
C PRO A 699 0.09 -19.36 -19.00
N LEU A 700 0.12 -19.59 -17.69
CA LEU A 700 0.72 -20.79 -17.11
C LEU A 700 -0.26 -21.98 -17.17
N PRO A 701 0.20 -23.23 -16.93
CA PRO A 701 -0.68 -24.40 -16.93
C PRO A 701 -1.64 -24.38 -15.72
N LEU A 702 -2.88 -23.94 -15.94
CA LEU A 702 -3.95 -23.66 -14.96
C LEU A 702 -4.19 -24.70 -13.85
N TYR A 703 -3.74 -25.93 -14.06
CA TYR A 703 -3.91 -27.05 -13.14
C TYR A 703 -2.72 -27.26 -12.17
N LEU A 704 -1.64 -26.49 -12.29
CA LEU A 704 -0.50 -26.52 -11.36
C LEU A 704 -0.64 -25.39 -10.34
N SER A 705 -0.52 -25.72 -9.06
CA SER A 705 -0.44 -24.78 -7.94
C SER A 705 0.88 -24.94 -7.20
N LEU A 706 1.40 -23.83 -6.68
CA LEU A 706 2.58 -23.77 -5.83
C LEU A 706 2.13 -23.32 -4.43
N ASN A 707 2.51 -24.03 -3.38
CA ASN A 707 2.34 -23.54 -2.01
C ASN A 707 3.58 -22.81 -1.50
N GLU A 708 3.45 -22.10 -0.38
CA GLU A 708 4.54 -21.30 0.20
C GLU A 708 5.80 -22.14 0.54
N ASP A 709 5.66 -23.43 0.88
CA ASP A 709 6.79 -24.35 1.10
C ASP A 709 7.54 -24.74 -0.19
N GLY A 710 7.05 -24.33 -1.36
CA GLY A 710 7.61 -24.69 -2.67
C GLY A 710 7.14 -26.04 -3.21
N LEU A 711 6.03 -26.59 -2.72
CA LEU A 711 5.42 -27.79 -3.27
C LEU A 711 4.58 -27.43 -4.51
N LEU A 712 5.10 -27.71 -5.70
CA LEU A 712 4.39 -27.60 -6.96
C LEU A 712 3.55 -28.86 -7.18
N SER A 713 2.23 -28.74 -7.28
CA SER A 713 1.32 -29.90 -7.39
C SER A 713 0.12 -29.63 -8.30
N GLY A 714 -0.48 -30.69 -8.86
CA GLY A 714 -1.61 -30.54 -9.79
C GLY A 714 -1.99 -31.82 -10.53
N ILE A 715 -2.88 -31.71 -11.53
CA ILE A 715 -3.23 -32.80 -12.45
C ILE A 715 -3.22 -32.26 -13.89
N PRO A 716 -2.24 -32.59 -14.74
CA PRO A 716 -2.18 -32.05 -16.08
C PRO A 716 -3.34 -32.48 -16.97
N GLU A 717 -4.10 -31.51 -17.48
CA GLU A 717 -5.23 -31.78 -18.39
C GLU A 717 -4.86 -31.66 -19.87
N ASN A 718 -3.82 -30.88 -20.18
CA ASN A 718 -3.41 -30.55 -21.55
C ASN A 718 -1.91 -30.86 -21.77
N TYR A 719 -1.54 -31.13 -23.02
CA TYR A 719 -0.13 -31.26 -23.40
C TYR A 719 0.48 -29.88 -23.64
N TYR A 720 1.51 -29.55 -22.87
CA TYR A 720 2.37 -28.39 -23.08
C TYR A 720 3.79 -28.85 -23.44
N GLN A 721 4.50 -28.02 -24.21
CA GLN A 721 5.88 -28.27 -24.59
C GLN A 721 6.69 -26.98 -24.40
N GLN A 722 7.79 -27.07 -23.64
CA GLN A 722 8.71 -25.95 -23.41
C GLN A 722 7.98 -24.69 -22.89
N VAL A 723 7.17 -24.86 -21.84
CA VAL A 723 6.65 -23.74 -21.06
C VAL A 723 7.70 -23.38 -20.01
N ASP A 724 8.20 -22.15 -20.10
CA ASP A 724 9.05 -21.58 -19.06
C ASP A 724 8.17 -21.13 -17.89
N LEU A 725 8.48 -21.64 -16.68
CA LEU A 725 7.81 -21.26 -15.45
C LEU A 725 8.78 -20.47 -14.58
N ASN A 726 8.35 -19.29 -14.13
CA ASN A 726 9.17 -18.38 -13.35
C ASN A 726 8.76 -18.45 -11.89
N PHE A 727 9.74 -18.50 -11.00
CA PHE A 727 9.54 -18.69 -9.57
C PHE A 727 10.36 -17.65 -8.82
N CYS A 728 9.74 -16.99 -7.84
CA CYS A 728 10.46 -16.25 -6.80
C CYS A 728 10.62 -17.14 -5.57
N VAL A 729 11.64 -16.88 -4.78
CA VAL A 729 11.77 -17.41 -3.42
C VAL A 729 12.34 -16.31 -2.53
N GLU A 730 11.64 -16.03 -1.44
CA GLU A 730 11.96 -15.02 -0.42
C GLU A 730 12.37 -15.69 0.91
#